data_AF-A0A848HRG3-F1
#
_entry.id   AF-A0A848HRG3-F1
#
_cell.length_a   1.000
_cell.length_b   1.000
_cell.length_c   1.000
_cell.angle_alpha   90.00
_cell.angle_beta   90.00
_cell.angle_gamma   90.00
#
_symmetry.space_group_name_H-M   'P 1'
#
loop_
_entity.id
_entity.type
_entity.pdbx_description
1 polymer ?
#
loop_
_entity_poly.entity_id
_entity_poly.type
_entity_poly.pdbx_seq_one_letter_code
_entity_poly.pdbx_strand_id
1 'polypeptide(L)'
;MASTYHTQIQKLYVAYFNRPADFLGLDYWEGVVERAAAAAGTDPVKVTAAVNATLAAISGGFAASAEYKAEYAGLDTEHVVGKIYQNLFGHAPDLPGLIYWSNGIRAGNFTIATAVTVIAGGAQGSDLVAFNNKVTAATAFTNALDTGAEVLAYSGEAALAAGNLFIAGVTNDASLAAAIAPAALNATIASIVELANPGTTFNLTTGLDTVLGTSGNDTINGGTLNTLSAFDNIDGGAGNDTLTILTDAATLPGGATIKNVENINVNASVAGNFTANASAYTGVKSFSVVSSAQAAGTLTVDSASGVTVNSAAATTGIINVGQSVAATGAVDVSKVITAAGNNIGGAINIKGGTTVNVSTSATNSGAAGTVVSQGDVTVTGTADTTSVTVKQSATVAAVAAAAETAVVDFGGVAAQNATIVVGGLTLTVTDVGGMTGAEIAAAFASLANGATGPNPAKGTFTGTLTGWSTGVVGAVDQITFTSTTNANVTNLAVTGTATITGVTTTNGTAGNNGITAGAIAITDVNAASASAAGKITTVSLENFGATTINSGALATLTLAGKGTTVTETAGALTTATATTLALNLNGVTTSGAVTLDADHTTLNIASSTATNTLANLAASGAKAVNISGDKALVVSAHTLDAAAVITSTNSTGVTITAELGTGVTFVGGAGDDEIGLGASTKASTLGAGDDVVTLSGAALGVDGSVAGGDGRDTLVLTAANAITATAGTAVANFSGKVTGFEVLAVGAVGVAGEIKVASLDNSSWNAIDTVLFTGAVGAAVTVSGLVSGDTIAFEATNGAATTAAVTGATAATADVLNVSISGTAGINVNTVIAADIETINFKTDDAATTASGIQHTAALTAGSVKTITVAGDAGLALTNTDTTVTSFDATGVTKGAVNWTTGALAAAATIKGGAGINTIDASLATKAVTYTGGAGVDNITISNANANVIDAGAGNDVITVGNGANTITAGAGNDTINLGSGANTVDTGAGTNSVNFDVAIAGLNKITLGSGVDTLDFDVVSTAAGYYPSVTGIAAGDKIDFVSAFAVADEATLGAKITLGGNASFANYLDAATATGGATAGQEVNWFQFNGNTYVTLDNSAEATFKDGSDLVIELVGLVDLSTSTLVAEVITIV
;
A
#
# COMPACT_ATOMS: atom_id res chain seq x y z
N MET A 1 -31.18 19.83 -55.96
CA MET A 1 -31.84 21.05 -55.44
C MET A 1 -33.04 20.57 -54.65
N ALA A 2 -33.12 20.86 -53.35
CA ALA A 2 -34.25 20.40 -52.54
C ALA A 2 -35.55 21.09 -53.01
N SER A 3 -36.54 20.28 -53.38
CA SER A 3 -37.91 20.72 -53.69
C SER A 3 -38.53 21.45 -52.50
N THR A 4 -39.45 22.38 -52.78
CA THR A 4 -40.25 23.11 -51.78
C THR A 4 -41.04 22.18 -50.84
N TYR A 5 -41.32 20.94 -51.24
CA TYR A 5 -42.24 20.04 -50.52
C TYR A 5 -41.62 18.79 -49.86
N HIS A 6 -40.30 18.66 -49.94
CA HIS A 6 -39.54 17.50 -49.47
C HIS A 6 -39.83 17.09 -48.03
N THR A 7 -39.73 18.06 -47.11
CA THR A 7 -39.97 17.83 -45.68
C THR A 7 -41.41 17.39 -45.39
N GLN A 8 -42.39 17.81 -46.18
CA GLN A 8 -43.79 17.42 -45.95
C GLN A 8 -44.05 15.96 -46.35
N ILE A 9 -43.36 15.46 -47.36
CA ILE A 9 -43.46 14.04 -47.75
C ILE A 9 -42.69 13.16 -46.76
N GLN A 10 -41.49 13.55 -46.32
CA GLN A 10 -40.74 12.83 -45.29
C GLN A 10 -41.54 12.71 -43.97
N LYS A 11 -42.28 13.75 -43.59
CA LYS A 11 -43.21 13.71 -42.45
C LYS A 11 -44.24 12.58 -42.57
N LEU A 12 -44.76 12.33 -43.77
CA LEU A 12 -45.72 11.24 -43.99
C LEU A 12 -45.04 9.86 -43.89
N TYR A 13 -43.83 9.70 -44.44
CA TYR A 13 -43.09 8.43 -44.33
C TYR A 13 -42.71 8.10 -42.88
N VAL A 14 -42.21 9.06 -42.11
CA VAL A 14 -41.92 8.87 -40.69
C VAL A 14 -43.20 8.55 -39.91
N ALA A 15 -44.29 9.28 -40.15
CA ALA A 15 -45.54 9.10 -39.43
C ALA A 15 -46.22 7.74 -39.68
N TYR A 16 -46.20 7.27 -40.92
CA TYR A 16 -46.90 6.03 -41.31
C TYR A 16 -46.02 4.78 -41.18
N PHE A 17 -44.72 4.90 -41.43
CA PHE A 17 -43.83 3.75 -41.60
C PHE A 17 -42.57 3.78 -40.72
N ASN A 18 -42.34 4.84 -39.94
CA ASN A 18 -41.15 5.04 -39.09
C ASN A 18 -39.83 4.79 -39.84
N ARG A 19 -39.74 5.20 -41.10
CA ARG A 19 -38.53 5.06 -41.93
C ARG A 19 -38.35 6.23 -42.89
N PRO A 20 -37.15 6.42 -43.46
CA PRO A 20 -36.93 7.39 -44.53
C PRO A 20 -37.70 7.02 -45.79
N ALA A 21 -38.14 8.03 -46.54
CA ALA A 21 -38.68 7.82 -47.87
C ALA A 21 -37.61 7.21 -48.79
N ASP A 22 -38.03 6.28 -49.65
CA ASP A 22 -37.18 5.84 -50.76
C ASP A 22 -37.03 6.96 -51.78
N PHE A 23 -35.87 7.04 -52.43
CA PHE A 23 -35.50 8.18 -53.28
C PHE A 23 -36.51 8.42 -54.42
N LEU A 24 -36.94 7.35 -55.10
CA LEU A 24 -37.88 7.44 -56.22
C LEU A 24 -39.32 7.76 -55.77
N GLY A 25 -39.76 7.18 -54.65
CA GLY A 25 -41.04 7.49 -54.04
C GLY A 25 -41.13 8.94 -53.60
N LEU A 26 -40.07 9.46 -52.97
CA LEU A 26 -39.99 10.86 -52.55
C LEU A 26 -40.10 11.82 -53.74
N ASP A 27 -39.31 11.61 -54.80
CA ASP A 27 -39.35 12.41 -56.04
C ASP A 27 -40.73 12.37 -56.71
N TYR A 28 -41.36 11.18 -56.78
CA TYR A 28 -42.69 11.02 -57.33
C TYR A 28 -43.74 11.85 -56.56
N TRP A 29 -43.78 11.71 -55.23
CA TRP A 29 -44.77 12.38 -54.39
C TRP A 29 -44.55 13.89 -54.33
N GLU A 30 -43.29 14.34 -54.32
CA GLU A 30 -42.95 15.75 -54.46
C GLU A 30 -43.51 16.31 -55.77
N GLY A 31 -43.25 15.63 -56.91
CA GLY A 31 -43.77 16.06 -58.20
C GLY A 31 -45.30 16.09 -58.25
N VAL A 32 -46.01 15.22 -57.52
CA VAL A 32 -47.47 15.27 -57.39
C VAL A 32 -47.92 16.55 -56.67
N VAL A 33 -47.26 16.91 -55.57
CA VAL A 33 -47.59 18.13 -54.81
C VAL A 33 -47.21 19.40 -55.59
N GLU A 34 -46.07 19.40 -56.28
CA GLU A 34 -45.62 20.52 -57.11
C GLU A 34 -46.57 20.78 -58.28
N ARG A 35 -47.06 19.73 -58.95
CA ARG A 35 -48.07 19.88 -60.01
C ARG A 35 -49.37 20.45 -59.47
N ALA A 36 -49.80 20.05 -58.28
CA ALA A 36 -51.00 20.59 -57.64
C ALA A 36 -50.82 22.07 -57.24
N ALA A 37 -49.65 22.42 -56.70
CA ALA A 37 -49.30 23.80 -56.38
C ALA A 37 -49.27 24.68 -57.64
N ALA A 38 -48.63 24.20 -58.72
CA ALA A 38 -48.55 24.91 -59.99
C ALA A 38 -49.93 25.09 -60.64
N ALA A 39 -50.80 24.08 -60.56
CA ALA A 39 -52.17 24.14 -61.08
C ALA A 39 -53.05 25.16 -60.32
N ALA A 40 -52.72 25.48 -59.07
CA ALA A 40 -53.44 26.48 -58.26
C ALA A 40 -53.04 27.94 -58.58
N GLY A 41 -52.03 28.15 -59.44
CA GLY A 41 -51.52 29.47 -59.83
C GLY A 41 -50.55 30.08 -58.80
N THR A 42 -50.47 31.41 -58.72
CA THR A 42 -49.55 32.14 -57.82
C THR A 42 -50.21 32.67 -56.55
N ASP A 43 -51.51 32.40 -56.34
CA ASP A 43 -52.26 32.82 -55.16
C ASP A 43 -51.87 31.96 -53.94
N PRO A 44 -51.22 32.53 -52.91
CA PRO A 44 -50.70 31.76 -51.78
C PRO A 44 -51.77 30.97 -51.03
N VAL A 45 -53.01 31.48 -50.97
CA VAL A 45 -54.12 30.81 -50.25
C VAL A 45 -54.60 29.61 -51.05
N LYS A 46 -54.72 29.74 -52.38
CA LYS A 46 -55.13 28.63 -53.26
C LYS A 46 -54.05 27.56 -53.39
N VAL A 47 -52.79 27.97 -53.48
CA VAL A 47 -51.64 27.07 -53.48
C VAL A 47 -51.60 26.27 -52.18
N THR A 48 -51.73 26.93 -51.02
CA THR A 48 -51.76 26.25 -49.72
C THR A 48 -52.93 25.27 -49.62
N ALA A 49 -54.13 25.66 -50.08
CA ALA A 49 -55.30 24.78 -50.07
C ALA A 49 -55.12 23.57 -50.98
N ALA A 50 -54.57 23.74 -52.19
CA ALA A 50 -54.32 22.66 -53.14
C ALA A 50 -53.22 21.70 -52.65
N VAL A 51 -52.14 22.24 -52.07
CA VAL A 51 -51.07 21.46 -51.45
C VAL A 51 -51.60 20.64 -50.28
N ASN A 52 -52.35 21.26 -49.36
CA ASN A 52 -52.91 20.56 -48.21
C ASN A 52 -53.91 19.47 -48.63
N ALA A 53 -54.76 19.73 -49.63
CA ALA A 53 -55.67 18.74 -50.18
C ALA A 53 -54.92 17.57 -50.83
N THR A 54 -53.82 17.86 -51.52
CA THR A 54 -52.97 16.84 -52.17
C THR A 54 -52.19 16.02 -51.13
N LEU A 55 -51.60 16.65 -50.12
CA LEU A 55 -50.95 15.95 -49.00
C LEU A 55 -51.94 15.06 -48.22
N ALA A 56 -53.18 15.52 -48.04
CA ALA A 56 -54.23 14.70 -47.44
C ALA A 56 -54.60 13.49 -48.33
N ALA A 57 -54.62 13.65 -49.65
CA ALA A 57 -54.84 12.54 -50.58
C ALA A 57 -53.68 11.53 -50.58
N ILE A 58 -52.42 12.01 -50.51
CA ILE A 58 -51.23 11.17 -50.38
C ILE A 58 -51.26 10.39 -49.07
N SER A 59 -51.55 11.08 -47.95
CA SER A 59 -51.74 10.47 -46.62
C SER A 59 -52.82 9.38 -46.65
N GLY A 60 -53.96 9.63 -47.33
CA GLY A 60 -55.00 8.62 -47.56
C GLY A 60 -54.55 7.43 -48.41
N GLY A 61 -53.66 7.66 -49.38
CA GLY A 61 -53.02 6.61 -50.17
C GLY A 61 -52.08 5.73 -49.36
N PHE A 62 -51.29 6.31 -48.46
CA PHE A 62 -50.37 5.58 -47.57
C PHE A 62 -51.15 4.66 -46.63
N ALA A 63 -52.25 5.15 -46.06
CA ALA A 63 -53.16 4.35 -45.25
C ALA A 63 -53.82 3.18 -46.00
N ALA A 64 -53.94 3.27 -47.33
CA ALA A 64 -54.49 2.21 -48.15
C ALA A 64 -53.44 1.19 -48.63
N SER A 65 -52.15 1.50 -48.46
CA SER A 65 -51.01 0.70 -48.93
C SER A 65 -50.94 -0.68 -48.25
N ALA A 66 -50.33 -1.63 -48.95
CA ALA A 66 -50.09 -2.97 -48.41
C ALA A 66 -49.12 -2.94 -47.21
N GLU A 67 -48.09 -2.09 -47.29
CA GLU A 67 -47.09 -1.88 -46.22
C GLU A 67 -47.75 -1.40 -44.93
N TYR A 68 -48.62 -0.39 -45.02
CA TYR A 68 -49.37 0.10 -43.86
C TYR A 68 -50.28 -0.99 -43.28
N LYS A 69 -51.03 -1.70 -44.14
CA LYS A 69 -51.95 -2.75 -43.66
C LYS A 69 -51.20 -3.90 -42.99
N ALA A 70 -50.01 -4.25 -43.45
CA ALA A 70 -49.17 -5.27 -42.85
C ALA A 70 -48.64 -4.84 -41.47
N GLU A 71 -48.18 -3.58 -41.35
CA GLU A 71 -47.61 -3.04 -40.11
C GLU A 71 -48.62 -3.04 -38.93
N TYR A 72 -49.91 -2.85 -39.22
CA TYR A 72 -50.97 -2.81 -38.20
C TYR A 72 -51.85 -4.08 -38.19
N ALA A 73 -51.53 -5.11 -38.99
CA ALA A 73 -52.32 -6.33 -39.06
C ALA A 73 -52.30 -7.12 -37.73
N GLY A 74 -53.49 -7.53 -37.26
CA GLY A 74 -53.62 -8.39 -36.07
C GLY A 74 -53.43 -7.68 -34.72
N LEU A 75 -53.13 -6.38 -34.71
CA LEU A 75 -53.04 -5.58 -33.49
C LEU A 75 -54.44 -5.17 -33.00
N ASP A 76 -54.64 -5.19 -31.68
CA ASP A 76 -55.80 -4.53 -31.08
C ASP A 76 -55.64 -3.00 -31.08
N THR A 77 -56.70 -2.28 -30.72
CA THR A 77 -56.74 -0.82 -30.85
C THR A 77 -55.70 -0.12 -29.98
N GLU A 78 -55.44 -0.63 -28.77
CA GLU A 78 -54.45 -0.09 -27.84
C GLU A 78 -53.02 -0.27 -28.39
N HIS A 79 -52.69 -1.44 -28.92
CA HIS A 79 -51.39 -1.68 -29.53
C HIS A 79 -51.19 -0.86 -30.81
N VAL A 80 -52.25 -0.63 -31.59
CA VAL A 80 -52.22 0.29 -32.73
C VAL A 80 -51.85 1.70 -32.28
N VAL A 81 -52.51 2.25 -31.25
CA VAL A 81 -52.20 3.59 -30.73
C VAL A 81 -50.78 3.65 -30.15
N GLY A 82 -50.36 2.60 -29.44
CA GLY A 82 -48.99 2.47 -28.94
C GLY A 82 -47.94 2.52 -30.06
N LYS A 83 -48.20 1.82 -31.17
CA LYS A 83 -47.31 1.81 -32.33
C LYS A 83 -47.24 3.18 -33.01
N ILE A 84 -48.35 3.92 -33.10
CA ILE A 84 -48.38 5.29 -33.66
C ILE A 84 -47.48 6.22 -32.84
N TYR A 85 -47.60 6.19 -31.51
CA TYR A 85 -46.76 6.99 -30.62
C TYR A 85 -45.29 6.60 -30.72
N GLN A 86 -44.98 5.31 -30.83
CA GLN A 86 -43.61 4.86 -31.01
C GLN A 86 -43.00 5.34 -32.34
N ASN A 87 -43.77 5.26 -33.43
CA ASN A 87 -43.33 5.73 -34.74
C ASN A 87 -43.08 7.24 -34.74
N LEU A 88 -43.98 8.02 -34.14
CA LEU A 88 -43.88 9.48 -34.14
C LEU A 88 -42.86 10.02 -33.13
N PHE A 89 -42.83 9.49 -31.91
CA PHE A 89 -42.19 10.13 -30.76
C PHE A 89 -41.13 9.26 -30.07
N GLY A 90 -41.08 7.95 -30.34
CA GLY A 90 -40.08 7.07 -29.73
C GLY A 90 -40.40 6.64 -28.28
N HIS A 91 -41.66 6.81 -27.84
CA HIS A 91 -42.16 6.30 -26.57
C HIS A 91 -43.62 5.85 -26.67
N ALA A 92 -44.12 5.18 -25.63
CA ALA A 92 -45.53 4.81 -25.50
C ALA A 92 -46.41 6.01 -25.08
N PRO A 93 -47.73 6.02 -25.41
CA PRO A 93 -48.65 7.06 -24.96
C PRO A 93 -48.87 7.02 -23.44
N ASP A 94 -49.18 8.17 -22.85
CA ASP A 94 -49.73 8.21 -21.49
C ASP A 94 -51.10 7.52 -21.44
N LEU A 95 -51.47 7.02 -20.26
CA LEU A 95 -52.71 6.24 -20.09
C LEU A 95 -53.97 7.04 -20.51
N PRO A 96 -54.15 8.32 -20.15
CA PRO A 96 -55.23 9.15 -20.68
C PRO A 96 -55.25 9.27 -22.22
N GLY A 97 -54.10 9.53 -22.84
CA GLY A 97 -53.95 9.58 -24.29
C GLY A 97 -54.32 8.25 -24.97
N LEU A 98 -53.80 7.14 -24.44
CA LEU A 98 -54.09 5.79 -24.93
C LEU A 98 -55.60 5.49 -24.91
N ILE A 99 -56.27 5.84 -23.81
CA ILE A 99 -57.72 5.63 -23.65
C ILE A 99 -58.51 6.50 -24.62
N TYR A 100 -58.16 7.78 -24.76
CA TYR A 100 -58.85 8.71 -25.65
C TYR A 100 -58.80 8.25 -27.11
N TRP A 101 -57.60 7.97 -27.62
CA TRP A 101 -57.40 7.56 -29.01
C TRP A 101 -58.00 6.18 -29.28
N SER A 102 -57.82 5.22 -28.37
CA SER A 102 -58.33 3.86 -28.59
C SER A 102 -59.86 3.82 -28.58
N ASN A 103 -60.51 4.56 -27.69
CA ASN A 103 -61.97 4.67 -27.69
C ASN A 103 -62.50 5.43 -28.92
N GLY A 104 -61.81 6.49 -29.35
CA GLY A 104 -62.17 7.22 -30.57
C GLY A 104 -62.10 6.36 -31.83
N ILE A 105 -61.10 5.46 -31.92
CA ILE A 105 -61.00 4.50 -33.03
C ILE A 105 -62.09 3.43 -32.93
N ARG A 106 -62.36 2.86 -31.76
CA ARG A 106 -63.43 1.87 -31.55
C ARG A 106 -64.84 2.41 -31.83
N ALA A 107 -65.06 3.69 -31.51
CA ALA A 107 -66.32 4.38 -31.80
C ALA A 107 -66.49 4.75 -33.29
N GLY A 108 -65.45 4.55 -34.11
CA GLY A 108 -65.45 4.95 -35.53
C GLY A 108 -65.28 6.45 -35.76
N ASN A 109 -64.96 7.23 -34.72
CA ASN A 109 -64.73 8.66 -34.80
C ASN A 109 -63.39 8.98 -35.50
N PHE A 110 -62.44 8.06 -35.39
CA PHE A 110 -61.18 8.08 -36.11
C PHE A 110 -60.96 6.74 -36.82
N THR A 111 -60.48 6.78 -38.05
CA THR A 111 -59.73 5.68 -38.64
C THR A 111 -58.28 5.72 -38.13
N ILE A 112 -57.54 4.62 -38.20
CA ILE A 112 -56.12 4.57 -37.83
C ILE A 112 -55.33 5.67 -38.59
N ALA A 113 -55.64 5.88 -39.88
CA ALA A 113 -55.05 6.92 -40.71
C ALA A 113 -55.30 8.35 -40.20
N THR A 114 -56.56 8.64 -39.83
CA THR A 114 -56.90 9.94 -39.25
C THR A 114 -56.28 10.13 -37.87
N ALA A 115 -56.14 9.05 -37.07
CA ALA A 115 -55.48 9.11 -35.77
C ALA A 115 -53.98 9.46 -35.92
N VAL A 116 -53.24 8.79 -36.83
CA VAL A 116 -51.84 9.13 -37.14
C VAL A 116 -51.68 10.61 -37.49
N THR A 117 -52.53 11.11 -38.38
CA THR A 117 -52.46 12.51 -38.86
C THR A 117 -52.77 13.52 -37.75
N VAL A 118 -53.79 13.26 -36.93
CA VAL A 118 -54.19 14.20 -35.86
C VAL A 118 -53.21 14.14 -34.68
N ILE A 119 -52.69 12.96 -34.32
CA ILE A 119 -51.67 12.79 -33.28
C ILE A 119 -50.38 13.52 -33.68
N ALA A 120 -49.90 13.30 -34.91
CA ALA A 120 -48.71 13.99 -35.42
C ALA A 120 -48.89 15.52 -35.47
N GLY A 121 -50.08 15.99 -35.89
CA GLY A 121 -50.41 17.41 -35.93
C GLY A 121 -50.59 18.07 -34.55
N GLY A 122 -50.83 17.26 -33.50
CA GLY A 122 -50.99 17.70 -32.12
C GLY A 122 -49.72 17.62 -31.26
N ALA A 123 -48.58 17.19 -31.82
CA ALA A 123 -47.32 17.03 -31.09
C ALA A 123 -46.81 18.35 -30.49
N GLN A 124 -46.34 18.30 -29.24
CA GLN A 124 -45.82 19.45 -28.50
C GLN A 124 -44.60 19.03 -27.66
N GLY A 125 -43.82 19.99 -27.15
CA GLY A 125 -42.71 19.71 -26.23
C GLY A 125 -41.69 18.71 -26.79
N SER A 126 -41.32 17.71 -25.98
CA SER A 126 -40.39 16.63 -26.36
C SER A 126 -40.85 15.83 -27.58
N ASP A 127 -42.16 15.62 -27.73
CA ASP A 127 -42.74 14.82 -28.80
C ASP A 127 -42.58 15.54 -30.15
N LEU A 128 -42.74 16.86 -30.15
CA LEU A 128 -42.47 17.70 -31.33
C LEU A 128 -40.98 17.69 -31.71
N VAL A 129 -40.08 17.70 -30.72
CA VAL A 129 -38.64 17.61 -30.94
C VAL A 129 -38.26 16.25 -31.53
N ALA A 130 -38.72 15.15 -30.91
CA ALA A 130 -38.48 13.79 -31.39
C ALA A 130 -38.99 13.59 -32.83
N PHE A 131 -40.21 14.03 -33.11
CA PHE A 131 -40.79 13.92 -34.45
C PHE A 131 -40.01 14.73 -35.49
N ASN A 132 -39.63 15.98 -35.19
CA ASN A 132 -38.82 16.81 -36.10
C ASN A 132 -37.41 16.24 -36.30
N ASN A 133 -36.80 15.67 -35.27
CA ASN A 133 -35.50 15.03 -35.38
C ASN A 133 -35.54 13.78 -36.25
N LYS A 134 -36.56 12.93 -36.09
CA LYS A 134 -36.77 11.78 -36.98
C LYS A 134 -36.95 12.21 -38.43
N VAL A 135 -37.71 13.28 -38.69
CA VAL A 135 -37.86 13.84 -40.05
C VAL A 135 -36.54 14.39 -40.61
N THR A 136 -35.73 15.02 -39.75
CA THR A 136 -34.42 15.54 -40.13
C THR A 136 -33.44 14.40 -40.45
N ALA A 137 -33.42 13.34 -39.63
CA ALA A 137 -32.65 12.13 -39.89
C ALA A 137 -33.09 11.44 -41.18
N ALA A 138 -34.41 11.29 -41.40
CA ALA A 138 -34.96 10.72 -42.63
C ALA A 138 -34.55 11.52 -43.88
N THR A 139 -34.58 12.85 -43.77
CA THR A 139 -34.13 13.75 -44.84
C THR A 139 -32.63 13.57 -45.11
N ALA A 140 -31.80 13.56 -44.07
CA ALA A 140 -30.36 13.34 -44.20
C ALA A 140 -30.04 11.98 -44.84
N PHE A 141 -30.73 10.93 -44.42
CA PHE A 141 -30.59 9.60 -44.95
C PHE A 141 -30.93 9.51 -46.43
N THR A 142 -32.12 9.99 -46.85
CA THR A 142 -32.51 9.91 -48.26
C THR A 142 -31.59 10.77 -49.14
N ASN A 143 -31.08 11.89 -48.62
CA ASN A 143 -30.11 12.72 -49.33
C ASN A 143 -28.72 12.06 -49.45
N ALA A 144 -28.37 11.16 -48.54
CA ALA A 144 -27.13 10.38 -48.57
C ALA A 144 -27.20 9.18 -49.53
N LEU A 145 -28.38 8.89 -50.12
CA LEU A 145 -28.51 7.97 -51.25
C LEU A 145 -28.15 8.70 -52.55
N ASP A 146 -26.89 9.10 -52.69
CA ASP A 146 -26.45 10.02 -53.75
C ASP A 146 -25.87 9.32 -54.99
N THR A 147 -25.62 8.01 -54.90
CA THR A 147 -25.23 7.16 -56.03
C THR A 147 -26.38 6.29 -56.53
N GLY A 148 -26.33 5.90 -57.80
CA GLY A 148 -27.30 4.97 -58.38
C GLY A 148 -27.35 3.60 -57.68
N ALA A 149 -26.24 3.16 -57.08
CA ALA A 149 -26.17 1.91 -56.34
C ALA A 149 -26.90 1.99 -54.98
N GLU A 150 -26.70 3.07 -54.25
CA GLU A 150 -27.37 3.31 -52.96
C GLU A 150 -28.88 3.49 -53.14
N VAL A 151 -29.30 4.23 -54.17
CA VAL A 151 -30.71 4.43 -54.52
C VAL A 151 -31.40 3.10 -54.81
N LEU A 152 -30.75 2.20 -55.55
CA LEU A 152 -31.30 0.88 -55.85
C LEU A 152 -31.26 -0.06 -54.62
N ALA A 153 -30.24 0.06 -53.78
CA ALA A 153 -30.06 -0.77 -52.61
C ALA A 153 -31.08 -0.52 -51.50
N TYR A 154 -31.57 0.71 -51.36
CA TYR A 154 -32.66 1.02 -50.43
C TYR A 154 -34.03 0.60 -50.99
N SER A 155 -34.16 -0.68 -51.34
CA SER A 155 -35.39 -1.31 -51.82
C SER A 155 -35.52 -2.74 -51.27
N GLY A 156 -36.75 -3.18 -51.02
CA GLY A 156 -37.02 -4.51 -50.43
C GLY A 156 -37.01 -4.55 -48.89
N GLU A 157 -37.53 -5.64 -48.33
CA GLU A 157 -37.89 -5.73 -46.91
C GLU A 157 -36.71 -5.52 -45.94
N ALA A 158 -35.54 -6.08 -46.24
CA ALA A 158 -34.36 -5.95 -45.37
C ALA A 158 -33.79 -4.52 -45.34
N ALA A 159 -33.71 -3.85 -46.48
CA ALA A 159 -33.25 -2.47 -46.58
C ALA A 159 -34.23 -1.50 -45.90
N LEU A 160 -35.54 -1.72 -46.07
CA LEU A 160 -36.57 -0.92 -45.41
C LEU A 160 -36.57 -1.13 -43.89
N ALA A 161 -36.29 -2.35 -43.41
CA ALA A 161 -36.12 -2.64 -41.99
C ALA A 161 -34.89 -1.91 -41.40
N ALA A 162 -33.77 -1.84 -42.14
CA ALA A 162 -32.60 -1.05 -41.74
C ALA A 162 -32.91 0.45 -41.67
N GLY A 163 -33.67 0.98 -42.63
CA GLY A 163 -34.18 2.36 -42.58
C GLY A 163 -35.10 2.61 -41.38
N ASN A 164 -35.92 1.62 -41.01
CA ASN A 164 -36.78 1.72 -39.83
C ASN A 164 -35.97 1.76 -38.53
N LEU A 165 -34.97 0.87 -38.40
CA LEU A 165 -34.05 0.86 -37.27
C LEU A 165 -33.29 2.19 -37.12
N PHE A 166 -32.82 2.75 -38.23
CA PHE A 166 -32.15 4.06 -38.25
C PHE A 166 -33.04 5.16 -37.66
N ILE A 167 -34.31 5.25 -38.08
CA ILE A 167 -35.25 6.27 -37.58
C ILE A 167 -35.74 5.97 -36.16
N ALA A 168 -35.90 4.70 -35.80
CA ALA A 168 -36.27 4.30 -34.44
C ALA A 168 -35.21 4.71 -33.41
N GLY A 169 -33.93 4.72 -33.79
CA GLY A 169 -32.82 5.15 -32.94
C GLY A 169 -32.78 6.66 -32.64
N VAL A 170 -33.55 7.47 -33.36
CA VAL A 170 -33.60 8.93 -33.19
C VAL A 170 -34.76 9.32 -32.29
N THR A 171 -34.46 9.76 -31.07
CA THR A 171 -35.47 10.12 -30.05
C THR A 171 -35.25 11.52 -29.46
N ASN A 172 -34.06 12.10 -29.62
CA ASN A 172 -33.68 13.43 -29.12
C ASN A 172 -32.52 14.04 -29.94
N ASP A 173 -32.13 15.27 -29.63
CA ASP A 173 -31.11 16.03 -30.39
C ASP A 173 -29.72 15.33 -30.40
N ALA A 174 -29.33 14.68 -29.30
CA ALA A 174 -28.06 13.97 -29.22
C ALA A 174 -28.04 12.72 -30.11
N SER A 175 -29.14 11.95 -30.09
CA SER A 175 -29.29 10.78 -30.97
C SER A 175 -29.36 11.17 -32.45
N LEU A 176 -29.95 12.32 -32.78
CA LEU A 176 -29.92 12.88 -34.13
C LEU A 176 -28.48 13.21 -34.55
N ALA A 177 -27.74 13.96 -33.70
CA ALA A 177 -26.37 14.36 -34.00
C ALA A 177 -25.45 13.17 -34.23
N ALA A 178 -25.62 12.09 -33.46
CA ALA A 178 -24.89 10.83 -33.67
C ALA A 178 -25.30 10.13 -34.99
N ALA A 179 -26.61 10.06 -35.28
CA ALA A 179 -27.13 9.35 -36.45
C ALA A 179 -26.75 10.00 -37.79
N ILE A 180 -26.70 11.33 -37.86
CA ILE A 180 -26.37 12.07 -39.09
C ILE A 180 -24.89 12.45 -39.20
N ALA A 181 -24.05 12.05 -38.24
CA ALA A 181 -22.62 12.26 -38.32
C ALA A 181 -22.08 11.57 -39.60
N PRO A 182 -21.25 12.23 -40.44
CA PRO A 182 -20.92 11.74 -41.78
C PRO A 182 -20.42 10.28 -41.82
N ALA A 183 -19.54 9.90 -40.89
CA ALA A 183 -19.02 8.53 -40.83
C ALA A 183 -20.10 7.49 -40.45
N ALA A 184 -20.97 7.81 -39.49
CA ALA A 184 -22.03 6.92 -39.02
C ALA A 184 -23.15 6.76 -40.06
N LEU A 185 -23.55 7.86 -40.71
CA LEU A 185 -24.54 7.86 -41.77
C LEU A 185 -24.03 7.07 -42.98
N ASN A 186 -22.78 7.32 -43.42
CA ASN A 186 -22.18 6.59 -44.54
C ASN A 186 -22.05 5.09 -44.25
N ALA A 187 -21.70 4.70 -43.01
CA ALA A 187 -21.67 3.29 -42.62
C ALA A 187 -23.06 2.64 -42.68
N THR A 188 -24.10 3.38 -42.26
CA THR A 188 -25.49 2.92 -42.35
C THR A 188 -25.91 2.71 -43.81
N ILE A 189 -25.65 3.67 -44.69
CA ILE A 189 -25.93 3.56 -46.12
C ILE A 189 -25.14 2.40 -46.76
N ALA A 190 -23.86 2.26 -46.43
CA ALA A 190 -23.03 1.16 -46.91
C ALA A 190 -23.59 -0.22 -46.49
N SER A 191 -24.08 -0.36 -45.26
CA SER A 191 -24.69 -1.61 -44.80
C SER A 191 -25.96 -1.99 -45.57
N ILE A 192 -26.70 -1.00 -46.08
CA ILE A 192 -27.90 -1.21 -46.89
C ILE A 192 -27.53 -1.65 -48.30
N VAL A 193 -26.46 -1.06 -48.86
CA VAL A 193 -25.86 -1.53 -50.12
C VAL A 193 -25.36 -2.97 -50.01
N GLU A 194 -24.77 -3.34 -48.88
CA GLU A 194 -24.33 -4.71 -48.58
C GLU A 194 -25.51 -5.68 -48.45
N LEU A 195 -26.58 -5.30 -47.75
CA LEU A 195 -27.80 -6.12 -47.65
C LEU A 195 -28.47 -6.36 -49.01
N ALA A 196 -28.36 -5.41 -49.95
CA ALA A 196 -28.92 -5.52 -51.29
C ALA A 196 -28.05 -6.39 -52.22
N ASN A 197 -26.75 -6.53 -51.93
CA ASN A 197 -25.79 -7.32 -52.69
C ASN A 197 -24.97 -8.20 -51.74
N PRO A 198 -25.54 -9.27 -51.16
CA PRO A 198 -24.79 -10.14 -50.26
C PRO A 198 -23.63 -10.77 -51.02
N GLY A 199 -22.43 -10.68 -50.44
CA GLY A 199 -21.25 -11.34 -50.98
C GLY A 199 -21.39 -12.87 -50.94
N THR A 200 -20.44 -13.52 -51.58
CA THR A 200 -20.43 -14.96 -51.83
C THR A 200 -19.23 -15.62 -51.16
N THR A 201 -19.39 -16.90 -50.81
CA THR A 201 -18.29 -17.69 -50.26
C THR A 201 -17.72 -18.61 -51.33
N PHE A 202 -16.43 -18.49 -51.60
CA PHE A 202 -15.67 -19.36 -52.49
C PHE A 202 -14.73 -20.23 -51.66
N ASN A 203 -14.62 -21.52 -52.00
CA ASN A 203 -13.65 -22.42 -51.38
C ASN A 203 -12.56 -22.75 -52.39
N LEU A 204 -11.30 -22.56 -52.00
CA LEU A 204 -10.15 -22.99 -52.79
C LEU A 204 -9.98 -24.52 -52.70
N THR A 205 -9.37 -25.08 -53.73
CA THR A 205 -8.99 -26.49 -53.81
C THR A 205 -7.48 -26.61 -53.87
N THR A 206 -6.90 -27.82 -53.86
CA THR A 206 -5.44 -27.97 -54.11
C THR A 206 -5.08 -27.90 -55.61
N GLY A 207 -6.08 -27.69 -56.46
CA GLY A 207 -5.93 -27.57 -57.91
C GLY A 207 -5.65 -26.14 -58.35
N LEU A 208 -5.84 -25.88 -59.64
CA LEU A 208 -5.85 -24.51 -60.16
C LEU A 208 -7.22 -23.88 -59.89
N ASP A 209 -7.26 -22.77 -59.16
CA ASP A 209 -8.49 -22.06 -58.86
C ASP A 209 -8.58 -20.74 -59.65
N THR A 210 -9.78 -20.42 -60.12
CA THR A 210 -10.12 -19.12 -60.71
C THR A 210 -11.34 -18.57 -59.99
N VAL A 211 -11.12 -17.59 -59.13
CA VAL A 211 -12.18 -16.92 -58.35
C VAL A 211 -12.40 -15.55 -58.95
N LEU A 212 -13.66 -15.26 -59.28
CA LEU A 212 -14.13 -13.94 -59.65
C LEU A 212 -15.26 -13.58 -58.69
N GLY A 213 -14.98 -12.67 -57.78
CA GLY A 213 -15.91 -12.16 -56.81
C GLY A 213 -17.00 -11.28 -57.42
N THR A 214 -17.93 -10.93 -56.55
CA THR A 214 -19.12 -10.15 -56.83
C THR A 214 -18.85 -8.67 -56.53
N SER A 215 -19.93 -7.90 -56.37
CA SER A 215 -19.87 -6.51 -55.88
C SER A 215 -20.17 -6.40 -54.39
N GLY A 216 -20.42 -7.52 -53.71
CA GLY A 216 -20.61 -7.60 -52.27
C GLY A 216 -19.38 -8.16 -51.57
N ASN A 217 -19.33 -8.08 -50.25
CA ASN A 217 -18.19 -8.52 -49.44
C ASN A 217 -18.02 -10.05 -49.48
N ASP A 218 -17.12 -10.54 -50.33
CA ASP A 218 -16.89 -11.97 -50.55
C ASP A 218 -15.95 -12.58 -49.50
N THR A 219 -16.13 -13.89 -49.28
CA THR A 219 -15.23 -14.70 -48.44
C THR A 219 -14.59 -15.80 -49.29
N ILE A 220 -13.29 -15.73 -49.49
CA ILE A 220 -12.50 -16.76 -50.15
C ILE A 220 -11.81 -17.60 -49.07
N ASN A 221 -12.22 -18.84 -48.92
CA ASN A 221 -11.74 -19.74 -47.88
C ASN A 221 -10.79 -20.79 -48.45
N GLY A 222 -9.58 -20.85 -47.92
CA GLY A 222 -8.63 -21.92 -48.21
C GLY A 222 -9.14 -23.30 -47.79
N GLY A 223 -10.03 -23.38 -46.80
CA GLY A 223 -10.71 -24.62 -46.37
C GLY A 223 -9.80 -25.65 -45.71
N THR A 224 -8.90 -26.24 -46.50
CA THR A 224 -7.90 -27.26 -46.10
C THR A 224 -6.47 -26.74 -46.25
N LEU A 225 -5.47 -27.46 -45.72
CA LEU A 225 -4.05 -27.08 -45.81
C LEU A 225 -3.56 -27.00 -47.27
N ASN A 226 -2.83 -25.93 -47.58
CA ASN A 226 -2.10 -25.69 -48.85
C ASN A 226 -2.97 -25.71 -50.11
N THR A 227 -4.13 -25.05 -50.08
CA THR A 227 -4.99 -24.88 -51.26
C THR A 227 -4.53 -23.77 -52.20
N LEU A 228 -3.98 -22.67 -51.67
CA LEU A 228 -3.37 -21.66 -52.53
C LEU A 228 -2.17 -22.23 -53.30
N SER A 229 -2.13 -22.01 -54.61
CA SER A 229 -1.13 -22.48 -55.56
C SER A 229 -0.53 -21.34 -56.40
N ALA A 230 0.61 -21.60 -57.05
CA ALA A 230 1.30 -20.62 -57.90
C ALA A 230 0.52 -20.22 -59.17
N PHE A 231 -0.57 -20.91 -59.50
CA PHE A 231 -1.34 -20.68 -60.73
C PHE A 231 -2.76 -20.16 -60.46
N ASP A 232 -3.10 -19.91 -59.20
CA ASP A 232 -4.43 -19.41 -58.87
C ASP A 232 -4.59 -17.96 -59.28
N ASN A 233 -5.80 -17.62 -59.73
CA ASN A 233 -6.19 -16.28 -60.12
C ASN A 233 -7.45 -15.88 -59.34
N ILE A 234 -7.26 -15.07 -58.30
CA ILE A 234 -8.28 -14.62 -57.36
C ILE A 234 -8.50 -13.12 -57.55
N ASP A 235 -9.73 -12.77 -57.91
CA ASP A 235 -10.22 -11.39 -57.95
C ASP A 235 -11.39 -11.29 -56.98
N GLY A 236 -11.28 -10.52 -55.90
CA GLY A 236 -12.40 -10.32 -54.96
C GLY A 236 -13.52 -9.47 -55.54
N GLY A 237 -13.27 -8.75 -56.64
CA GLY A 237 -14.29 -7.92 -57.28
C GLY A 237 -14.39 -6.56 -56.61
N ALA A 238 -15.61 -6.15 -56.26
CA ALA A 238 -15.84 -4.92 -55.51
C ALA A 238 -16.46 -5.30 -54.16
N GLY A 239 -16.17 -4.53 -53.12
CA GLY A 239 -16.56 -4.88 -51.76
C GLY A 239 -15.36 -4.74 -50.83
N ASN A 240 -15.49 -5.32 -49.65
CA ASN A 240 -14.40 -5.52 -48.69
C ASN A 240 -14.22 -7.03 -48.51
N ASP A 241 -13.37 -7.61 -49.34
CA ASP A 241 -13.27 -9.04 -49.52
C ASP A 241 -12.22 -9.66 -48.59
N THR A 242 -12.43 -10.91 -48.20
CA THR A 242 -11.55 -11.62 -47.26
C THR A 242 -11.05 -12.95 -47.81
N LEU A 243 -9.74 -13.15 -47.88
CA LEU A 243 -9.10 -14.43 -48.17
C LEU A 243 -8.48 -15.04 -46.92
N THR A 244 -8.75 -16.32 -46.65
CA THR A 244 -8.09 -17.09 -45.58
C THR A 244 -7.25 -18.22 -46.17
N ILE A 245 -5.98 -18.29 -45.79
CA ILE A 245 -5.00 -19.28 -46.26
C ILE A 245 -4.55 -20.13 -45.07
N LEU A 246 -4.56 -21.45 -45.23
CA LEU A 246 -3.99 -22.39 -44.26
C LEU A 246 -2.77 -23.07 -44.88
N THR A 247 -1.62 -23.06 -44.21
CA THR A 247 -0.39 -23.62 -44.78
C THR A 247 0.56 -24.24 -43.75
N ASP A 248 1.27 -25.28 -44.16
CA ASP A 248 2.45 -25.83 -43.47
C ASP A 248 3.72 -25.75 -44.33
N ALA A 249 3.63 -25.08 -45.49
CA ALA A 249 4.73 -24.87 -46.40
C ALA A 249 5.66 -23.74 -45.92
N ALA A 250 6.95 -23.85 -46.21
CA ALA A 250 7.95 -22.87 -45.80
C ALA A 250 7.82 -21.49 -46.49
N THR A 251 7.02 -21.38 -47.54
CA THR A 251 6.72 -20.11 -48.21
C THR A 251 5.32 -20.14 -48.79
N LEU A 252 4.63 -18.99 -48.79
CA LEU A 252 3.45 -18.85 -49.65
C LEU A 252 3.86 -19.03 -51.13
N PRO A 253 3.01 -19.65 -51.96
CA PRO A 253 3.32 -19.89 -53.37
C PRO A 253 3.56 -18.57 -54.12
N GLY A 254 4.73 -18.43 -54.75
CA GLY A 254 4.98 -17.35 -55.70
C GLY A 254 4.26 -17.63 -57.02
N GLY A 255 3.59 -16.62 -57.59
CA GLY A 255 2.92 -16.71 -58.90
C GLY A 255 1.40 -16.60 -58.87
N ALA A 256 0.76 -16.80 -57.70
CA ALA A 256 -0.66 -16.55 -57.52
C ALA A 256 -0.99 -15.08 -57.85
N THR A 257 -2.03 -14.85 -58.65
CA THR A 257 -2.54 -13.51 -58.95
C THR A 257 -3.70 -13.22 -58.03
N ILE A 258 -3.50 -12.29 -57.08
CA ILE A 258 -4.54 -11.85 -56.14
C ILE A 258 -4.75 -10.35 -56.32
N LYS A 259 -5.99 -9.96 -56.62
CA LYS A 259 -6.39 -8.56 -56.78
C LYS A 259 -7.74 -8.29 -56.14
N ASN A 260 -7.95 -7.05 -55.70
CA ASN A 260 -9.18 -6.59 -55.07
C ASN A 260 -9.61 -7.49 -53.90
N VAL A 261 -8.66 -7.91 -53.07
CA VAL A 261 -8.95 -8.59 -51.80
C VAL A 261 -8.32 -7.76 -50.69
N GLU A 262 -9.17 -7.10 -49.90
CA GLU A 262 -8.72 -6.14 -48.89
C GLU A 262 -8.08 -6.81 -47.68
N ASN A 263 -8.59 -7.97 -47.28
CA ASN A 263 -8.19 -8.65 -46.06
C ASN A 263 -7.64 -10.04 -46.39
N ILE A 264 -6.38 -10.31 -46.06
CA ILE A 264 -5.76 -11.62 -46.28
C ILE A 264 -5.25 -12.14 -44.94
N ASN A 265 -5.76 -13.30 -44.52
CA ASN A 265 -5.42 -13.98 -43.29
C ASN A 265 -4.65 -15.26 -43.59
N VAL A 266 -3.45 -15.42 -43.05
CA VAL A 266 -2.59 -16.59 -43.23
C VAL A 266 -2.43 -17.29 -41.89
N ASN A 267 -2.83 -18.55 -41.81
CA ASN A 267 -2.58 -19.42 -40.65
C ASN A 267 -1.51 -20.45 -41.02
N ALA A 268 -0.32 -20.28 -40.45
CA ALA A 268 0.85 -21.10 -40.72
C ALA A 268 1.16 -22.03 -39.55
N SER A 269 1.43 -23.30 -39.84
CA SER A 269 1.91 -24.30 -38.89
C SER A 269 3.29 -24.82 -39.30
N VAL A 270 4.29 -23.92 -39.19
CA VAL A 270 5.66 -24.17 -39.66
C VAL A 270 6.64 -24.01 -38.50
N ALA A 271 7.41 -25.07 -38.20
CA ALA A 271 8.47 -25.04 -37.17
C ALA A 271 9.83 -24.55 -37.66
N GLY A 272 10.02 -24.51 -38.99
CA GLY A 272 11.19 -23.95 -39.64
C GLY A 272 10.97 -22.51 -40.10
N ASN A 273 11.77 -22.07 -41.06
CA ASN A 273 11.59 -20.75 -41.67
C ASN A 273 10.27 -20.69 -42.44
N PHE A 274 9.53 -19.59 -42.29
CA PHE A 274 8.30 -19.32 -43.03
C PHE A 274 8.35 -17.92 -43.65
N THR A 275 8.05 -17.82 -44.94
CA THR A 275 7.95 -16.55 -45.66
C THR A 275 6.54 -16.35 -46.22
N ALA A 276 5.87 -15.28 -45.79
CA ALA A 276 4.59 -14.82 -46.31
C ALA A 276 4.79 -13.47 -47.02
N ASN A 277 4.73 -13.48 -48.35
CA ASN A 277 4.95 -12.27 -49.15
C ASN A 277 3.73 -11.97 -50.01
N ALA A 278 3.07 -10.84 -49.71
CA ALA A 278 1.91 -10.31 -50.40
C ALA A 278 2.23 -9.10 -51.28
N SER A 279 3.51 -8.76 -51.51
CA SER A 279 3.90 -7.54 -52.24
C SER A 279 3.48 -7.52 -53.70
N ALA A 280 3.17 -8.69 -54.28
CA ALA A 280 2.66 -8.80 -55.64
C ALA A 280 1.12 -8.71 -55.73
N TYR A 281 0.41 -8.74 -54.60
CA TYR A 281 -1.04 -8.68 -54.55
C TYR A 281 -1.51 -7.23 -54.60
N THR A 282 -2.63 -6.96 -55.27
CA THR A 282 -3.18 -5.60 -55.41
C THR A 282 -4.52 -5.47 -54.69
N GLY A 283 -4.83 -4.27 -54.18
CA GLY A 283 -6.05 -4.02 -53.41
C GLY A 283 -5.99 -4.41 -51.93
N VAL A 284 -4.92 -5.07 -51.48
CA VAL A 284 -4.73 -5.45 -50.06
C VAL A 284 -4.67 -4.22 -49.17
N LYS A 285 -5.42 -4.24 -48.07
CA LYS A 285 -5.39 -3.24 -47.00
C LYS A 285 -4.83 -3.82 -45.70
N SER A 286 -5.15 -5.08 -45.41
CA SER A 286 -4.71 -5.82 -44.22
C SER A 286 -4.12 -7.19 -44.58
N PHE A 287 -2.91 -7.47 -44.11
CA PHE A 287 -2.24 -8.76 -44.26
C PHE A 287 -1.88 -9.32 -42.88
N SER A 288 -2.62 -10.34 -42.45
CA SER A 288 -2.48 -10.96 -41.13
C SER A 288 -1.81 -12.33 -41.24
N VAL A 289 -0.82 -12.60 -40.40
CA VAL A 289 -0.12 -13.88 -40.33
C VAL A 289 -0.13 -14.39 -38.89
N VAL A 290 -0.71 -15.56 -38.68
CA VAL A 290 -0.64 -16.32 -37.43
C VAL A 290 0.32 -17.49 -37.64
N SER A 291 1.40 -17.54 -36.87
CA SER A 291 2.32 -18.69 -36.82
C SER A 291 2.12 -19.44 -35.51
N SER A 292 1.58 -20.65 -35.59
CA SER A 292 1.26 -21.48 -34.43
C SER A 292 2.45 -22.27 -33.87
N ALA A 293 3.57 -22.32 -34.61
CA ALA A 293 4.65 -23.27 -34.35
C ALA A 293 6.07 -22.74 -34.60
N GLN A 294 6.31 -21.43 -34.66
CA GLN A 294 7.56 -20.81 -35.12
C GLN A 294 8.86 -21.45 -34.60
N ALA A 295 8.89 -21.92 -33.34
CA ALA A 295 10.05 -22.54 -32.70
C ALA A 295 11.34 -21.70 -32.88
N ALA A 296 12.36 -22.23 -33.57
CA ALA A 296 13.64 -21.56 -33.81
C ALA A 296 13.74 -20.93 -35.22
N GLY A 297 12.71 -21.08 -36.06
CA GLY A 297 12.70 -20.60 -37.44
C GLY A 297 12.44 -19.09 -37.58
N THR A 298 12.90 -18.53 -38.70
CA THR A 298 12.62 -17.13 -39.07
C THR A 298 11.26 -17.01 -39.75
N LEU A 299 10.40 -16.13 -39.23
CA LEU A 299 9.15 -15.72 -39.84
C LEU A 299 9.36 -14.40 -40.58
N THR A 300 9.18 -14.39 -41.91
CA THR A 300 9.29 -13.18 -42.74
C THR A 300 7.94 -12.84 -43.34
N VAL A 301 7.47 -11.61 -43.13
CA VAL A 301 6.17 -11.11 -43.58
C VAL A 301 6.37 -9.81 -44.36
N ASP A 302 6.10 -9.81 -45.65
CA ASP A 302 6.26 -8.63 -46.53
C ASP A 302 4.93 -8.27 -47.19
N SER A 303 4.48 -7.02 -47.05
CA SER A 303 3.27 -6.49 -47.68
C SER A 303 3.37 -4.98 -47.83
N ALA A 304 2.84 -4.42 -48.91
CA ALA A 304 2.78 -2.97 -49.14
C ALA A 304 1.55 -2.31 -48.46
N SER A 305 0.99 -2.95 -47.44
CA SER A 305 -0.26 -2.57 -46.76
C SER A 305 -0.11 -2.66 -45.23
N GLY A 306 -1.21 -2.68 -44.46
CA GLY A 306 -1.14 -2.98 -43.02
C GLY A 306 -0.77 -4.44 -42.77
N VAL A 307 0.01 -4.69 -41.71
CA VAL A 307 0.53 -6.03 -41.38
C VAL A 307 0.22 -6.37 -39.92
N THR A 308 -0.32 -7.56 -39.68
CA THR A 308 -0.46 -8.12 -38.33
C THR A 308 0.28 -9.45 -38.25
N VAL A 309 1.07 -9.66 -37.21
CA VAL A 309 1.82 -10.91 -36.99
C VAL A 309 1.58 -11.42 -35.57
N ASN A 310 1.06 -12.63 -35.44
CA ASN A 310 0.90 -13.32 -34.17
C ASN A 310 1.73 -14.61 -34.17
N SER A 311 2.79 -14.67 -33.38
CA SER A 311 3.64 -15.86 -33.23
C SER A 311 3.44 -16.52 -31.87
N ALA A 312 3.07 -17.80 -31.88
CA ALA A 312 2.96 -18.65 -30.70
C ALA A 312 4.14 -19.63 -30.61
N ALA A 313 4.51 -20.01 -29.38
CA ALA A 313 5.56 -21.00 -29.10
C ALA A 313 6.92 -20.68 -29.75
N ALA A 314 7.27 -19.39 -29.84
CA ALA A 314 8.59 -18.98 -30.30
C ALA A 314 9.65 -19.31 -29.23
N THR A 315 10.82 -19.73 -29.70
CA THR A 315 12.03 -19.84 -28.87
C THR A 315 13.01 -18.77 -29.35
N THR A 316 14.05 -19.16 -30.07
CA THR A 316 15.06 -18.27 -30.67
C THR A 316 14.67 -17.73 -32.06
N GLY A 317 13.48 -18.09 -32.57
CA GLY A 317 13.04 -17.73 -33.93
C GLY A 317 12.83 -16.23 -34.13
N ILE A 318 13.29 -15.69 -35.26
CA ILE A 318 13.27 -14.25 -35.59
C ILE A 318 11.95 -13.89 -36.30
N ILE A 319 11.41 -12.69 -36.06
CA ILE A 319 10.33 -12.12 -36.87
C ILE A 319 10.88 -10.96 -37.69
N ASN A 320 10.65 -10.97 -39.00
CA ASN A 320 11.01 -9.94 -39.95
C ASN A 320 9.74 -9.42 -40.62
N VAL A 321 9.47 -8.12 -40.54
CA VAL A 321 8.32 -7.48 -41.17
C VAL A 321 8.77 -6.37 -42.11
N GLY A 322 8.36 -6.44 -43.36
CA GLY A 322 8.58 -5.39 -44.35
C GLY A 322 10.03 -5.21 -44.82
N GLN A 323 10.89 -6.22 -44.62
CA GLN A 323 12.31 -6.13 -44.94
C GLN A 323 12.56 -5.95 -46.44
N SER A 324 11.78 -6.66 -47.27
CA SER A 324 11.87 -6.57 -48.73
C SER A 324 11.00 -5.43 -49.26
N VAL A 325 9.78 -5.30 -48.73
CA VAL A 325 8.81 -4.27 -49.10
C VAL A 325 8.24 -3.69 -47.81
N ALA A 326 8.57 -2.42 -47.54
CA ALA A 326 8.16 -1.77 -46.31
C ALA A 326 6.63 -1.67 -46.23
N ALA A 327 6.09 -1.92 -45.04
CA ALA A 327 4.67 -1.74 -44.78
C ALA A 327 4.29 -0.25 -44.89
N THR A 328 3.12 0.03 -45.48
CA THR A 328 2.59 1.40 -45.60
C THR A 328 1.36 1.64 -44.72
N GLY A 329 0.75 0.58 -44.16
CA GLY A 329 -0.34 0.66 -43.18
C GLY A 329 0.14 0.40 -41.75
N ALA A 330 -0.76 0.22 -40.78
CA ALA A 330 -0.35 -0.11 -39.41
C ALA A 330 0.37 -1.48 -39.33
N VAL A 331 1.34 -1.60 -38.42
CA VAL A 331 2.06 -2.86 -38.14
C VAL A 331 1.84 -3.26 -36.70
N ASP A 332 1.27 -4.44 -36.48
CA ASP A 332 1.05 -5.02 -35.15
C ASP A 332 1.76 -6.38 -35.04
N VAL A 333 2.63 -6.55 -34.06
CA VAL A 333 3.38 -7.81 -33.82
C VAL A 333 3.18 -8.29 -32.39
N SER A 334 2.62 -9.49 -32.23
CA SER A 334 2.56 -10.21 -30.97
C SER A 334 3.44 -11.46 -31.03
N LYS A 335 4.30 -11.64 -30.03
CA LYS A 335 5.20 -12.80 -29.94
C LYS A 335 5.18 -13.42 -28.55
N VAL A 336 4.83 -14.70 -28.48
CA VAL A 336 4.90 -15.51 -27.26
C VAL A 336 6.18 -16.33 -27.27
N ILE A 337 7.08 -16.04 -26.34
CA ILE A 337 8.35 -16.71 -26.12
C ILE A 337 8.18 -17.74 -25.00
N THR A 338 8.42 -19.02 -25.28
CA THR A 338 8.41 -20.08 -24.28
C THR A 338 9.72 -20.85 -24.38
N ALA A 339 10.62 -20.64 -23.43
CA ALA A 339 11.94 -21.27 -23.41
C ALA A 339 12.30 -21.76 -22.02
N ALA A 340 13.17 -22.78 -21.92
CA ALA A 340 13.63 -23.32 -20.65
C ALA A 340 15.11 -22.96 -20.42
N GLY A 341 15.48 -22.56 -19.21
CA GLY A 341 16.88 -22.32 -18.86
C GLY A 341 17.37 -20.93 -19.30
N ASN A 342 18.67 -20.82 -19.62
CA ASN A 342 19.33 -19.56 -19.97
C ASN A 342 19.29 -19.31 -21.48
N ASN A 343 18.14 -18.85 -21.99
CA ASN A 343 17.91 -18.66 -23.43
C ASN A 343 17.56 -17.22 -23.79
N ILE A 344 17.81 -16.85 -25.05
CA ILE A 344 17.47 -15.54 -25.62
C ILE A 344 16.41 -15.75 -26.68
N GLY A 345 15.27 -15.08 -26.55
CA GLY A 345 14.22 -15.06 -27.55
C GLY A 345 14.71 -14.44 -28.86
N GLY A 346 14.19 -14.90 -30.01
CA GLY A 346 14.63 -14.33 -31.28
C GLY A 346 14.23 -12.85 -31.44
N ALA A 347 14.98 -12.11 -32.26
CA ALA A 347 14.71 -10.70 -32.53
C ALA A 347 13.39 -10.46 -33.29
N ILE A 348 12.91 -9.21 -33.25
CA ILE A 348 11.82 -8.68 -34.06
C ILE A 348 12.36 -7.49 -34.85
N ASN A 349 12.37 -7.57 -36.18
CA ASN A 349 12.85 -6.53 -37.08
C ASN A 349 11.68 -6.03 -37.93
N ILE A 350 11.41 -4.73 -37.91
CA ILE A 350 10.27 -4.11 -38.60
C ILE A 350 10.78 -2.95 -39.46
N LYS A 351 10.30 -2.87 -40.70
CA LYS A 351 10.53 -1.73 -41.60
C LYS A 351 9.21 -1.16 -42.12
N GLY A 352 8.99 0.12 -41.84
CA GLY A 352 7.79 0.87 -42.19
C GLY A 352 6.66 0.73 -41.19
N GLY A 353 5.47 1.07 -41.67
CA GLY A 353 4.21 1.10 -40.93
C GLY A 353 3.83 2.50 -40.46
N THR A 354 2.53 2.85 -40.47
CA THR A 354 2.05 4.17 -39.99
C THR A 354 2.18 4.29 -38.47
N THR A 355 1.74 3.23 -37.79
CA THR A 355 1.94 2.95 -36.37
C THR A 355 2.59 1.57 -36.24
N VAL A 356 3.52 1.40 -35.32
CA VAL A 356 4.16 0.10 -35.05
C VAL A 356 3.88 -0.30 -33.60
N ASN A 357 3.15 -1.38 -33.37
CA ASN A 357 2.92 -1.92 -32.04
C ASN A 357 3.57 -3.29 -31.90
N VAL A 358 4.41 -3.47 -30.88
CA VAL A 358 5.08 -4.73 -30.57
C VAL A 358 4.71 -5.16 -29.16
N SER A 359 4.28 -6.41 -29.00
CA SER A 359 4.04 -7.03 -27.71
C SER A 359 4.77 -8.37 -27.62
N THR A 360 5.64 -8.52 -26.62
CA THR A 360 6.29 -9.80 -26.30
C THR A 360 5.86 -10.32 -24.94
N SER A 361 5.44 -11.57 -24.91
CA SER A 361 5.16 -12.31 -23.68
C SER A 361 6.17 -13.43 -23.52
N ALA A 362 6.89 -13.49 -22.40
CA ALA A 362 7.92 -14.48 -22.15
C ALA A 362 7.55 -15.37 -20.96
N THR A 363 7.82 -16.66 -21.09
CA THR A 363 7.72 -17.63 -20.00
C THR A 363 9.00 -18.45 -19.96
N ASN A 364 9.62 -18.48 -18.78
CA ASN A 364 10.76 -19.35 -18.50
C ASN A 364 10.25 -20.63 -17.83
N SER A 365 10.34 -21.75 -18.54
CA SER A 365 9.97 -23.09 -18.07
C SER A 365 11.15 -23.92 -17.55
N GLY A 366 12.31 -23.29 -17.32
CA GLY A 366 13.51 -23.92 -16.76
C GLY A 366 13.49 -24.10 -15.25
N ALA A 367 14.61 -24.56 -14.69
CA ALA A 367 14.80 -24.61 -13.25
C ALA A 367 14.82 -23.18 -12.64
N ALA A 368 14.36 -23.05 -11.40
CA ALA A 368 14.46 -21.79 -10.67
C ALA A 368 15.92 -21.27 -10.62
N GLY A 369 16.10 -19.95 -10.71
CA GLY A 369 17.42 -19.35 -10.84
C GLY A 369 17.94 -19.21 -12.29
N THR A 370 17.23 -19.74 -13.29
CA THR A 370 17.55 -19.51 -14.71
C THR A 370 16.86 -18.27 -15.27
N VAL A 371 17.36 -17.72 -16.38
CA VAL A 371 16.85 -16.47 -16.98
C VAL A 371 16.53 -16.64 -18.47
N VAL A 372 15.31 -16.28 -18.88
CA VAL A 372 15.00 -16.09 -20.30
C VAL A 372 15.06 -14.60 -20.64
N SER A 373 15.95 -14.24 -21.57
CA SER A 373 15.95 -12.90 -22.15
C SER A 373 14.98 -12.83 -23.31
N GLN A 374 14.21 -11.76 -23.38
CA GLN A 374 13.44 -11.43 -24.56
C GLN A 374 14.39 -10.99 -25.68
N GLY A 375 13.94 -11.15 -26.92
CA GLY A 375 14.73 -10.77 -28.09
C GLY A 375 14.66 -9.28 -28.38
N ASP A 376 15.68 -8.77 -29.06
CA ASP A 376 15.75 -7.36 -29.42
C ASP A 376 14.63 -6.96 -30.39
N VAL A 377 14.16 -5.72 -30.27
CA VAL A 377 13.16 -5.12 -31.14
C VAL A 377 13.81 -3.98 -31.93
N THR A 378 13.88 -4.12 -33.25
CA THR A 378 14.40 -3.09 -34.15
C THR A 378 13.29 -2.58 -35.06
N VAL A 379 13.06 -1.27 -35.05
CA VAL A 379 12.09 -0.57 -35.91
C VAL A 379 12.82 0.44 -36.78
N THR A 380 12.71 0.29 -38.09
CA THR A 380 13.19 1.26 -39.09
C THR A 380 11.98 1.95 -39.73
N GLY A 381 11.74 3.20 -39.36
CA GLY A 381 10.60 3.98 -39.86
C GLY A 381 10.70 4.31 -41.36
N THR A 382 9.56 4.56 -41.97
CA THR A 382 9.42 5.18 -43.30
C THR A 382 8.86 6.60 -43.17
N ALA A 383 8.56 7.25 -44.29
CA ALA A 383 7.92 8.57 -44.30
C ALA A 383 6.55 8.60 -43.61
N ASP A 384 5.92 7.43 -43.45
CA ASP A 384 4.58 7.26 -42.89
C ASP A 384 4.60 6.91 -41.39
N THR A 385 5.75 6.47 -40.85
CA THR A 385 5.87 6.03 -39.45
C THR A 385 5.85 7.21 -38.51
N THR A 386 4.78 7.31 -37.71
CA THR A 386 4.56 8.41 -36.77
C THR A 386 4.60 7.99 -35.31
N SER A 387 4.29 6.73 -35.02
CA SER A 387 4.24 6.21 -33.64
C SER A 387 4.78 4.79 -33.53
N VAL A 388 5.51 4.53 -32.43
CA VAL A 388 6.03 3.20 -32.08
C VAL A 388 5.69 2.87 -30.63
N THR A 389 5.07 1.72 -30.39
CA THR A 389 4.80 1.17 -29.07
C THR A 389 5.50 -0.18 -28.92
N VAL A 390 6.27 -0.38 -27.86
CA VAL A 390 6.90 -1.67 -27.54
C VAL A 390 6.58 -2.05 -26.10
N LYS A 391 5.98 -3.22 -25.93
CA LYS A 391 5.65 -3.81 -24.62
C LYS A 391 6.33 -5.17 -24.50
N GLN A 392 7.18 -5.34 -23.50
CA GLN A 392 7.73 -6.64 -23.19
C GLN A 392 7.20 -7.16 -21.84
N SER A 393 7.52 -8.41 -21.52
CA SER A 393 7.26 -8.94 -20.19
C SER A 393 8.13 -8.23 -19.16
N ALA A 394 7.56 -8.00 -17.98
CA ALA A 394 8.26 -7.38 -16.87
C ALA A 394 9.53 -8.15 -16.50
N THR A 395 10.60 -7.42 -16.19
CA THR A 395 11.83 -8.03 -15.69
C THR A 395 11.58 -8.67 -14.33
N VAL A 396 11.95 -9.94 -14.22
CA VAL A 396 11.84 -10.76 -13.02
C VAL A 396 13.23 -11.24 -12.65
N ALA A 397 13.65 -10.97 -11.41
CA ALA A 397 14.94 -11.45 -10.91
C ALA A 397 14.88 -12.98 -10.72
N ALA A 398 15.88 -13.68 -11.24
CA ALA A 398 16.07 -15.10 -10.98
C ALA A 398 16.54 -15.32 -9.55
N VAL A 399 15.84 -16.19 -8.81
CA VAL A 399 16.22 -16.58 -7.45
C VAL A 399 16.39 -18.09 -7.44
N ALA A 400 17.57 -18.56 -7.05
CA ALA A 400 17.79 -19.99 -6.86
C ALA A 400 17.00 -20.46 -5.63
N ALA A 401 16.37 -21.63 -5.72
CA ALA A 401 15.70 -22.22 -4.58
C ALA A 401 16.75 -22.61 -3.52
N ALA A 402 16.55 -22.22 -2.26
CA ALA A 402 17.45 -22.51 -1.16
C ALA A 402 16.69 -23.19 -0.01
N ALA A 403 17.31 -24.22 0.57
CA ALA A 403 16.75 -24.90 1.74
C ALA A 403 16.91 -24.06 3.00
N GLU A 404 15.92 -24.17 3.88
CA GLU A 404 16.03 -23.64 5.24
C GLU A 404 17.14 -24.34 6.01
N THR A 405 17.90 -23.59 6.80
CA THR A 405 18.90 -24.13 7.72
C THR A 405 18.62 -23.70 9.16
N ALA A 406 18.92 -24.57 10.11
CA ALA A 406 18.86 -24.28 11.53
C ALA A 406 20.19 -24.68 12.18
N VAL A 407 20.91 -23.71 12.72
CA VAL A 407 22.10 -23.96 13.53
C VAL A 407 21.65 -24.16 14.97
N VAL A 408 21.82 -25.37 15.49
CA VAL A 408 21.47 -25.72 16.87
C VAL A 408 22.75 -25.76 17.70
N ASP A 409 22.75 -25.01 18.80
CA ASP A 409 23.82 -24.96 19.79
C ASP A 409 23.42 -25.76 21.04
N PHE A 410 24.17 -26.83 21.30
CA PHE A 410 23.83 -27.79 22.35
C PHE A 410 24.59 -27.48 23.64
N GLY A 411 23.86 -27.34 24.74
CA GLY A 411 24.43 -27.42 26.09
C GLY A 411 24.65 -28.87 26.51
N GLY A 412 25.65 -29.09 27.36
CA GLY A 412 25.92 -30.39 27.97
C GLY A 412 24.82 -30.80 28.97
N VAL A 413 24.75 -32.10 29.27
CA VAL A 413 23.80 -32.68 30.25
C VAL A 413 24.55 -33.57 31.22
N ALA A 414 24.35 -33.37 32.53
CA ALA A 414 25.05 -34.11 33.58
C ALA A 414 24.31 -35.38 34.06
N ALA A 415 23.07 -35.61 33.61
CA ALA A 415 22.21 -36.68 34.12
C ALA A 415 22.04 -37.85 33.13
N GLN A 416 22.15 -39.07 33.63
CA GLN A 416 21.76 -40.30 32.91
C GLN A 416 20.25 -40.28 32.62
N ASN A 417 19.84 -40.87 31.49
CA ASN A 417 18.46 -40.92 30.97
C ASN A 417 17.88 -39.58 30.50
N ALA A 418 18.68 -38.53 30.44
CA ALA A 418 18.30 -37.29 29.77
C ALA A 418 18.04 -37.54 28.26
N THR A 419 17.06 -36.84 27.70
CA THR A 419 16.67 -36.97 26.28
C THR A 419 16.85 -35.66 25.52
N ILE A 420 17.34 -35.72 24.29
CA ILE A 420 17.40 -34.61 23.33
C ILE A 420 16.64 -35.02 22.08
N VAL A 421 15.61 -34.27 21.71
CA VAL A 421 14.79 -34.54 20.52
C VAL A 421 14.97 -33.43 19.52
N VAL A 422 15.49 -33.77 18.33
CA VAL A 422 15.65 -32.83 17.22
C VAL A 422 15.06 -33.43 15.96
N GLY A 423 14.08 -32.74 15.35
CA GLY A 423 13.50 -33.16 14.07
C GLY A 423 12.93 -34.59 14.05
N GLY A 424 12.39 -35.07 15.17
CA GLY A 424 11.84 -36.43 15.32
C GLY A 424 12.83 -37.52 15.74
N LEU A 425 14.12 -37.20 15.84
CA LEU A 425 15.16 -38.10 16.34
C LEU A 425 15.48 -37.81 17.81
N THR A 426 15.42 -38.83 18.67
CA THR A 426 15.62 -38.71 20.11
C THR A 426 16.92 -39.39 20.55
N LEU A 427 17.88 -38.62 21.08
CA LEU A 427 19.07 -39.12 21.76
C LEU A 427 18.79 -39.26 23.26
N THR A 428 18.95 -40.47 23.82
CA THR A 428 18.89 -40.72 25.27
C THR A 428 20.28 -40.97 25.82
N VAL A 429 20.70 -40.21 26.83
CA VAL A 429 22.02 -40.34 27.48
C VAL A 429 22.04 -41.60 28.34
N THR A 430 23.01 -42.49 28.10
CA THR A 430 23.16 -43.76 28.86
C THR A 430 24.33 -43.72 29.85
N ASP A 431 25.23 -42.73 29.73
CA ASP A 431 26.37 -42.57 30.61
C ASP A 431 26.01 -41.84 31.92
N VAL A 432 26.56 -42.30 33.04
CA VAL A 432 26.32 -41.72 34.38
C VAL A 432 26.98 -40.35 34.57
N GLY A 433 28.04 -40.05 33.81
CA GLY A 433 28.73 -38.76 33.80
C GLY A 433 28.13 -37.75 32.82
N GLY A 434 27.07 -38.13 32.10
CA GLY A 434 26.42 -37.25 31.13
C GLY A 434 27.16 -37.11 29.80
N MET A 435 26.77 -36.12 29.00
CA MET A 435 27.40 -35.77 27.71
C MET A 435 27.69 -34.27 27.64
N THR A 436 28.83 -33.87 27.08
CA THR A 436 29.11 -32.46 26.78
C THR A 436 28.34 -31.99 25.53
N GLY A 437 28.23 -30.67 25.34
CA GLY A 437 27.63 -30.09 24.12
C GLY A 437 28.28 -30.63 22.84
N ALA A 438 29.61 -30.70 22.84
CA ALA A 438 30.41 -31.24 21.73
C ALA A 438 30.13 -32.71 21.45
N GLU A 439 29.95 -33.52 22.51
CA GLU A 439 29.61 -34.93 22.37
C GLU A 439 28.20 -35.11 21.78
N ILE A 440 27.26 -34.21 22.10
CA ILE A 440 25.90 -34.19 21.54
C ILE A 440 25.93 -33.72 20.08
N ALA A 441 26.61 -32.62 19.78
CA ALA A 441 26.77 -32.11 18.41
C ALA A 441 27.41 -33.16 17.49
N ALA A 442 28.45 -33.85 17.97
CA ALA A 442 29.07 -34.96 17.25
C ALA A 442 28.13 -36.14 17.02
N ALA A 443 27.23 -36.44 17.97
CA ALA A 443 26.25 -37.51 17.80
C ALA A 443 25.23 -37.22 16.69
N PHE A 444 24.84 -35.95 16.51
CA PHE A 444 23.93 -35.52 15.44
C PHE A 444 24.62 -35.23 14.11
N ALA A 445 25.95 -35.35 13.98
CA ALA A 445 26.66 -34.95 12.78
C ALA A 445 26.47 -35.92 11.60
N SER A 446 26.38 -35.36 10.38
CA SER A 446 26.38 -36.07 9.09
C SER A 446 25.27 -37.11 8.93
N LEU A 447 24.11 -36.87 9.53
CA LEU A 447 22.92 -37.70 9.44
C LEU A 447 22.09 -37.29 8.22
N ALA A 448 21.69 -38.26 7.42
CA ALA A 448 20.74 -38.04 6.32
C ALA A 448 19.30 -37.96 6.84
N ASN A 449 18.40 -37.35 6.05
CA ASN A 449 16.97 -37.47 6.29
C ASN A 449 16.53 -38.94 6.28
N GLY A 450 15.68 -39.32 7.22
CA GLY A 450 15.28 -40.70 7.48
C GLY A 450 16.27 -41.49 8.34
N ALA A 451 17.36 -40.87 8.82
CA ALA A 451 18.30 -41.55 9.70
C ALA A 451 17.68 -41.84 11.07
N THR A 452 17.93 -43.04 11.59
CA THR A 452 17.66 -43.40 13.00
C THR A 452 18.89 -43.17 13.90
N GLY A 453 19.99 -42.66 13.34
CA GLY A 453 21.27 -42.38 14.02
C GLY A 453 22.08 -43.63 14.41
N PRO A 454 23.42 -43.63 14.30
CA PRO A 454 24.25 -44.63 14.99
C PRO A 454 24.34 -44.29 16.48
N ASN A 455 24.12 -45.26 17.37
CA ASN A 455 24.21 -45.01 18.81
C ASN A 455 25.62 -44.48 19.19
N PRO A 456 25.74 -43.26 19.74
CA PRO A 456 27.01 -42.75 20.23
C PRO A 456 27.47 -43.53 21.47
N ALA A 457 28.76 -43.47 21.82
CA ALA A 457 29.31 -44.25 22.93
C ALA A 457 28.62 -43.99 24.29
N LYS A 458 28.06 -42.78 24.49
CA LYS A 458 27.41 -42.33 25.73
C LYS A 458 25.88 -42.19 25.63
N GLY A 459 25.27 -42.65 24.54
CA GLY A 459 23.82 -42.52 24.35
C GLY A 459 23.22 -43.46 23.30
N THR A 460 21.90 -43.48 23.20
CA THR A 460 21.14 -44.30 22.25
C THR A 460 20.15 -43.45 21.49
N PHE A 461 20.09 -43.61 20.17
CA PHE A 461 19.08 -42.96 19.34
C PHE A 461 17.82 -43.82 19.24
N THR A 462 16.66 -43.16 19.25
CA THR A 462 15.35 -43.72 18.92
C THR A 462 14.59 -42.73 18.04
N GLY A 463 13.56 -43.19 17.31
CA GLY A 463 12.84 -42.35 16.36
C GLY A 463 13.58 -42.21 15.02
N THR A 464 13.29 -41.14 14.28
CA THR A 464 13.83 -40.92 12.92
C THR A 464 13.92 -39.42 12.64
N LEU A 465 15.03 -38.97 12.08
CA LEU A 465 15.20 -37.60 11.63
C LEU A 465 14.33 -37.37 10.39
N THR A 466 13.29 -36.54 10.48
CA THR A 466 12.31 -36.34 9.39
C THR A 466 12.35 -34.92 8.85
N GLY A 467 12.50 -34.76 7.54
CA GLY A 467 12.47 -33.48 6.83
C GLY A 467 13.79 -32.71 6.85
N TRP A 468 14.81 -33.22 7.56
CA TRP A 468 16.09 -32.54 7.78
C TRP A 468 17.27 -33.50 7.60
N SER A 469 18.41 -32.95 7.21
CA SER A 469 19.72 -33.60 7.24
C SER A 469 20.67 -32.75 8.06
N THR A 470 21.75 -33.32 8.59
CA THR A 470 22.75 -32.56 9.37
C THR A 470 24.09 -32.51 8.66
N GLY A 471 24.77 -31.37 8.79
CA GLY A 471 26.13 -31.16 8.32
C GLY A 471 27.18 -31.82 9.20
N VAL A 472 28.45 -31.43 9.01
CA VAL A 472 29.53 -31.73 9.95
C VAL A 472 29.45 -30.80 11.17
N VAL A 473 30.08 -31.17 12.29
CA VAL A 473 30.18 -30.31 13.48
C VAL A 473 30.83 -28.98 13.09
N GLY A 474 30.18 -27.88 13.44
CA GLY A 474 30.65 -26.51 13.16
C GLY A 474 31.63 -26.02 14.23
N ALA A 475 31.20 -25.06 15.05
CA ALA A 475 31.87 -24.76 16.32
C ALA A 475 31.74 -25.94 17.29
N VAL A 476 32.52 -25.95 18.38
CA VAL A 476 32.71 -27.12 19.28
C VAL A 476 31.39 -27.78 19.71
N ASP A 477 30.31 -27.01 19.87
CA ASP A 477 29.00 -27.49 20.35
C ASP A 477 27.82 -27.30 19.36
N GLN A 478 28.09 -26.95 18.09
CA GLN A 478 27.05 -26.59 17.10
C GLN A 478 26.91 -27.58 15.93
N ILE A 479 25.67 -27.78 15.48
CA ILE A 479 25.36 -28.50 14.24
C ILE A 479 24.36 -27.72 13.37
N THR A 480 24.58 -27.72 12.06
CA THR A 480 23.61 -27.17 11.10
C THR A 480 22.71 -28.28 10.58
N PHE A 481 21.41 -28.11 10.78
CA PHE A 481 20.36 -28.88 10.13
C PHE A 481 19.94 -28.17 8.85
N THR A 482 19.81 -28.90 7.75
CA THR A 482 19.36 -28.39 6.45
C THR A 482 18.10 -29.15 6.04
N SER A 483 17.04 -28.42 5.74
CA SER A 483 15.77 -28.98 5.27
C SER A 483 15.97 -29.73 3.96
N THR A 484 15.22 -30.81 3.74
CA THR A 484 15.20 -31.49 2.43
C THR A 484 14.39 -30.74 1.38
N THR A 485 13.70 -29.66 1.76
CA THR A 485 12.90 -28.83 0.88
C THR A 485 13.65 -27.53 0.61
N ASN A 486 13.82 -27.18 -0.67
CA ASN A 486 14.44 -25.91 -1.09
C ASN A 486 13.43 -24.74 -1.03
N ALA A 487 12.84 -24.55 0.14
CA ALA A 487 11.91 -23.46 0.47
C ALA A 487 11.87 -23.30 1.99
N ASN A 488 11.22 -22.24 2.46
CA ASN A 488 10.91 -22.09 3.88
C ASN A 488 9.98 -23.23 4.33
N VAL A 489 10.30 -23.87 5.45
CA VAL A 489 9.50 -24.92 6.10
C VAL A 489 9.12 -24.46 7.50
N THR A 490 8.46 -25.33 8.27
CA THR A 490 8.29 -25.08 9.70
C THR A 490 9.64 -25.20 10.38
N ASN A 491 10.03 -24.17 11.14
CA ASN A 491 11.29 -24.12 11.87
C ASN A 491 11.51 -25.41 12.67
N LEU A 492 12.76 -25.88 12.67
CA LEU A 492 13.17 -27.12 13.33
C LEU A 492 12.77 -27.13 14.80
N ALA A 493 11.89 -28.05 15.18
CA ALA A 493 11.52 -28.27 16.57
C ALA A 493 12.64 -28.99 17.33
N VAL A 494 13.03 -28.40 18.46
CA VAL A 494 13.99 -28.96 19.42
C VAL A 494 13.33 -29.05 20.79
N THR A 495 13.32 -30.24 21.40
CA THR A 495 12.72 -30.47 22.73
C THR A 495 13.57 -31.45 23.55
N GLY A 496 13.29 -31.61 24.84
CA GLY A 496 14.00 -32.57 25.71
C GLY A 496 14.47 -31.97 27.04
N THR A 497 15.37 -32.68 27.72
CA THR A 497 15.90 -32.34 29.05
C THR A 497 17.30 -31.73 29.02
N ALA A 498 17.90 -31.54 27.84
CA ALA A 498 19.16 -30.82 27.68
C ALA A 498 18.94 -29.31 27.56
N THR A 499 19.87 -28.52 28.09
CA THR A 499 19.88 -27.07 27.90
C THR A 499 20.28 -26.77 26.45
N ILE A 500 19.37 -26.24 25.63
CA ILE A 500 19.73 -25.69 24.32
C ILE A 500 20.15 -24.24 24.55
N THR A 501 21.38 -23.89 24.19
CA THR A 501 21.93 -22.54 24.41
C THR A 501 21.51 -21.57 23.30
N GLY A 502 21.14 -22.08 22.12
CA GLY A 502 20.54 -21.28 21.06
C GLY A 502 20.13 -22.09 19.82
N VAL A 503 19.17 -21.56 19.06
CA VAL A 503 18.85 -22.03 17.71
C VAL A 503 18.80 -20.83 16.79
N THR A 504 19.63 -20.82 15.75
CA THR A 504 19.64 -19.76 14.72
C THR A 504 19.11 -20.32 13.42
N THR A 505 17.92 -19.89 13.02
CA THR A 505 17.27 -20.30 11.77
C THR A 505 17.58 -19.32 10.64
N THR A 506 18.02 -19.83 9.49
CA THR A 506 18.04 -19.10 8.22
C THR A 506 16.94 -19.65 7.33
N ASN A 507 15.89 -18.86 7.15
CA ASN A 507 14.70 -19.23 6.38
C ASN A 507 15.06 -19.62 4.94
N GLY A 508 14.46 -20.71 4.46
CA GLY A 508 14.62 -21.15 3.07
C GLY A 508 13.94 -20.18 2.11
N THR A 509 14.39 -20.17 0.85
CA THR A 509 13.85 -19.26 -0.18
C THR A 509 13.24 -20.08 -1.30
N ALA A 510 11.96 -19.83 -1.61
CA ALA A 510 11.36 -20.40 -2.80
C ALA A 510 12.05 -19.84 -4.05
N GLY A 511 12.45 -20.71 -4.96
CA GLY A 511 13.11 -20.31 -6.19
C GLY A 511 12.14 -19.60 -7.15
N ASN A 512 12.68 -18.71 -7.98
CA ASN A 512 11.93 -17.97 -8.99
C ASN A 512 12.65 -18.00 -10.33
N ASN A 513 11.88 -18.07 -11.42
CA ASN A 513 12.40 -17.99 -12.78
C ASN A 513 12.62 -16.53 -13.17
N GLY A 514 13.75 -16.23 -13.80
CA GLY A 514 14.06 -14.89 -14.28
C GLY A 514 13.59 -14.62 -15.70
N ILE A 515 13.26 -13.35 -15.95
CA ILE A 515 12.95 -12.79 -17.27
C ILE A 515 13.69 -11.46 -17.40
N THR A 516 14.34 -11.21 -18.54
CA THR A 516 14.92 -9.90 -18.87
C THR A 516 14.33 -9.36 -20.17
N ALA A 517 14.18 -8.04 -20.27
CA ALA A 517 13.76 -7.38 -21.51
C ALA A 517 14.93 -7.31 -22.52
N GLY A 518 14.61 -7.46 -23.81
CA GLY A 518 15.54 -7.28 -24.92
C GLY A 518 15.79 -5.79 -25.22
N ALA A 519 16.86 -5.50 -25.95
CA ALA A 519 17.16 -4.14 -26.37
C ALA A 519 16.15 -3.63 -27.41
N ILE A 520 15.97 -2.32 -27.48
CA ILE A 520 15.05 -1.68 -28.43
C ILE A 520 15.81 -0.63 -29.24
N ALA A 521 15.73 -0.69 -30.56
CA ALA A 521 16.32 0.29 -31.46
C ALA A 521 15.25 0.84 -32.41
N ILE A 522 14.94 2.13 -32.30
CA ILE A 522 13.96 2.83 -33.14
C ILE A 522 14.72 3.88 -33.95
N THR A 523 14.72 3.73 -35.28
CA THR A 523 15.40 4.65 -36.19
C THR A 523 14.39 5.27 -37.14
N ASP A 524 14.29 6.60 -37.11
CA ASP A 524 13.48 7.36 -38.05
C ASP A 524 14.05 7.33 -39.48
N VAL A 525 13.17 7.49 -40.48
CA VAL A 525 13.56 7.54 -41.90
C VAL A 525 14.59 8.63 -42.19
N ASN A 526 14.54 9.75 -41.47
CA ASN A 526 15.39 10.92 -41.65
C ASN A 526 16.50 11.03 -40.59
N ALA A 527 16.77 9.98 -39.80
CA ALA A 527 17.81 9.98 -38.76
C ALA A 527 19.21 10.41 -39.25
N ALA A 528 19.55 10.11 -40.50
CA ALA A 528 20.84 10.46 -41.11
C ALA A 528 20.82 11.81 -41.88
N SER A 529 19.67 12.49 -41.94
CA SER A 529 19.51 13.74 -42.67
C SER A 529 19.91 14.93 -41.81
N ALA A 530 20.68 15.87 -42.38
CA ALA A 530 21.07 17.10 -41.70
C ALA A 530 19.96 18.17 -41.64
N SER A 531 18.91 18.05 -42.47
CA SER A 531 17.93 19.13 -42.69
C SER A 531 16.46 18.70 -42.70
N ALA A 532 16.14 17.49 -43.18
CA ALA A 532 14.79 16.95 -43.08
C ALA A 532 14.49 16.50 -41.64
N ALA A 533 13.37 17.00 -41.11
CA ALA A 533 12.82 16.60 -39.81
C ALA A 533 12.44 15.11 -39.79
N GLY A 534 12.47 14.52 -38.60
CA GLY A 534 11.93 13.18 -38.39
C GLY A 534 10.42 13.07 -38.63
N LYS A 535 9.90 11.84 -38.61
CA LYS A 535 8.47 11.52 -38.72
C LYS A 535 7.91 10.84 -37.48
N ILE A 536 8.72 10.09 -36.74
CA ILE A 536 8.32 9.46 -35.48
C ILE A 536 8.22 10.53 -34.40
N THR A 537 6.98 10.86 -34.01
CA THR A 537 6.68 11.88 -32.99
C THR A 537 6.34 11.28 -31.63
N THR A 538 5.91 10.02 -31.59
CA THR A 538 5.45 9.36 -30.36
C THR A 538 6.09 8.00 -30.17
N VAL A 539 6.69 7.76 -29.01
CA VAL A 539 7.18 6.44 -28.59
C VAL A 539 6.59 6.05 -27.24
N SER A 540 6.12 4.82 -27.09
CA SER A 540 5.63 4.25 -25.83
C SER A 540 6.34 2.94 -25.51
N LEU A 541 6.89 2.83 -24.31
CA LEU A 541 7.68 1.68 -23.86
C LEU A 541 7.12 1.14 -22.54
N GLU A 542 6.91 -0.17 -22.48
CA GLU A 542 6.49 -0.88 -21.27
C GLU A 542 7.41 -2.08 -21.05
N ASN A 543 8.06 -2.14 -19.88
CA ASN A 543 9.06 -3.16 -19.53
C ASN A 543 10.15 -3.31 -20.61
N PHE A 544 11.15 -2.44 -20.61
CA PHE A 544 12.10 -2.30 -21.72
C PHE A 544 13.56 -2.54 -21.29
N GLY A 545 14.35 -3.10 -22.21
CA GLY A 545 15.80 -3.22 -22.06
C GLY A 545 16.51 -1.90 -22.35
N ALA A 546 17.76 -1.97 -22.82
CA ALA A 546 18.47 -0.80 -23.30
C ALA A 546 17.80 -0.29 -24.59
N THR A 547 17.35 0.97 -24.60
CA THR A 547 16.58 1.54 -25.70
C THR A 547 17.30 2.72 -26.35
N THR A 548 17.38 2.73 -27.68
CA THR A 548 17.82 3.88 -28.47
C THR A 548 16.67 4.36 -29.36
N ILE A 549 16.39 5.66 -29.33
CA ILE A 549 15.42 6.34 -30.19
C ILE A 549 16.17 7.39 -30.99
N ASN A 550 16.15 7.29 -32.32
CA ASN A 550 16.81 8.24 -33.21
C ASN A 550 15.76 8.94 -34.09
N SER A 551 15.22 10.07 -33.62
CA SER A 551 14.21 10.86 -34.31
C SER A 551 14.27 12.34 -33.90
N GLY A 552 14.66 13.22 -34.83
CA GLY A 552 14.64 14.68 -34.60
C GLY A 552 13.25 15.34 -34.50
N ALA A 553 12.17 14.53 -34.48
CA ALA A 553 10.78 14.99 -34.38
C ALA A 553 10.04 14.43 -33.15
N LEU A 554 10.73 13.73 -32.23
CA LEU A 554 10.07 13.16 -31.05
C LEU A 554 9.46 14.26 -30.17
N ALA A 555 8.16 14.16 -29.93
CA ALA A 555 7.39 15.11 -29.13
C ALA A 555 6.75 14.44 -27.90
N THR A 556 6.58 13.12 -27.90
CA THR A 556 6.02 12.37 -26.77
C THR A 556 6.76 11.05 -26.55
N LEU A 557 7.22 10.84 -25.31
CA LEU A 557 7.78 9.60 -24.82
C LEU A 557 6.97 9.13 -23.61
N THR A 558 6.44 7.90 -23.66
CA THR A 558 5.71 7.30 -22.53
C THR A 558 6.48 6.10 -22.01
N LEU A 559 6.76 6.04 -20.71
CA LEU A 559 7.51 4.97 -20.06
C LEU A 559 6.67 4.32 -18.96
N ALA A 560 6.65 2.98 -18.92
CA ALA A 560 5.93 2.20 -17.93
C ALA A 560 6.69 0.94 -17.50
N GLY A 561 6.41 0.45 -16.29
CA GLY A 561 6.98 -0.80 -15.77
C GLY A 561 8.49 -0.75 -15.51
N LYS A 562 9.22 -1.84 -15.74
CA LYS A 562 10.68 -1.89 -15.44
C LYS A 562 11.53 -1.59 -16.66
N GLY A 563 12.31 -0.52 -16.62
CA GLY A 563 13.19 -0.08 -17.70
C GLY A 563 14.68 -0.23 -17.37
N THR A 564 15.53 -0.38 -18.39
CA THR A 564 16.99 -0.32 -18.22
C THR A 564 17.52 1.09 -18.50
N THR A 565 17.64 1.46 -19.77
CA THR A 565 18.09 2.80 -20.21
C THR A 565 17.26 3.26 -21.40
N VAL A 566 17.15 4.58 -21.57
CA VAL A 566 16.67 5.21 -22.81
C VAL A 566 17.75 6.19 -23.26
N THR A 567 18.11 6.16 -24.53
CA THR A 567 18.96 7.16 -25.18
C THR A 567 18.24 7.67 -26.40
N GLU A 568 17.78 8.91 -26.33
CA GLU A 568 17.12 9.60 -27.42
C GLU A 568 18.11 10.58 -28.10
N THR A 569 18.03 10.68 -29.43
CA THR A 569 18.83 11.60 -30.23
C THR A 569 18.08 12.06 -31.48
N ALA A 570 18.33 13.30 -31.90
CA ALA A 570 17.87 13.84 -33.18
C ALA A 570 18.68 13.34 -34.40
N GLY A 571 19.73 12.54 -34.18
CA GLY A 571 20.58 11.99 -35.23
C GLY A 571 21.49 13.04 -35.86
N ALA A 572 21.46 13.16 -37.18
CA ALA A 572 22.29 14.12 -37.92
C ALA A 572 21.67 15.52 -38.07
N LEU A 573 20.44 15.73 -37.58
CA LEU A 573 19.69 16.97 -37.77
C LEU A 573 20.43 18.15 -37.11
N THR A 574 20.73 19.20 -37.88
CA THR A 574 21.50 20.35 -37.36
C THR A 574 20.62 21.50 -36.85
N THR A 575 19.31 21.42 -37.03
CA THR A 575 18.36 22.44 -36.58
C THR A 575 17.16 21.75 -35.96
N ALA A 576 17.03 21.91 -34.64
CA ALA A 576 15.95 21.35 -33.85
C ALA A 576 14.57 21.64 -34.46
N THR A 577 13.76 20.60 -34.60
CA THR A 577 12.35 20.75 -35.03
C THR A 577 11.35 20.50 -33.91
N ALA A 578 11.75 19.74 -32.88
CA ALA A 578 10.97 19.50 -31.67
C ALA A 578 11.78 19.95 -30.44
N THR A 579 11.40 21.09 -29.86
CA THR A 579 12.08 21.67 -28.67
C THR A 579 11.32 21.43 -27.37
N THR A 580 10.14 20.79 -27.44
CA THR A 580 9.33 20.42 -26.29
C THR A 580 9.06 18.92 -26.33
N LEU A 581 9.38 18.21 -25.24
CA LEU A 581 9.07 16.80 -25.06
C LEU A 581 8.05 16.61 -23.94
N ALA A 582 6.98 15.87 -24.21
CA ALA A 582 6.11 15.31 -23.19
C ALA A 582 6.64 13.93 -22.75
N LEU A 583 7.10 13.82 -21.50
CA LEU A 583 7.57 12.59 -20.87
C LEU A 583 6.51 12.07 -19.90
N ASN A 584 5.71 11.11 -20.34
CA ASN A 584 4.65 10.51 -19.53
C ASN A 584 5.19 9.27 -18.79
N LEU A 585 5.08 9.24 -17.47
CA LEU A 585 5.60 8.18 -16.61
C LEU A 585 4.44 7.46 -15.91
N ASN A 586 4.32 6.15 -16.14
CA ASN A 586 3.21 5.33 -15.68
C ASN A 586 3.72 4.13 -14.86
N GLY A 587 4.13 4.39 -13.61
CA GLY A 587 4.71 3.39 -12.71
C GLY A 587 6.03 2.82 -13.21
N VAL A 588 6.88 3.66 -13.82
CA VAL A 588 8.18 3.24 -14.33
C VAL A 588 9.24 3.23 -13.24
N THR A 589 10.12 2.22 -13.26
CA THR A 589 11.39 2.21 -12.55
C THR A 589 12.53 1.93 -13.52
N THR A 590 13.48 2.86 -13.67
CA THR A 590 14.67 2.64 -14.51
C THR A 590 15.88 2.27 -13.66
N SER A 591 16.66 1.28 -14.09
CA SER A 591 17.94 0.95 -13.45
C SER A 591 19.12 1.81 -13.94
N GLY A 592 18.93 2.54 -15.04
CA GLY A 592 19.92 3.42 -15.64
C GLY A 592 19.29 4.71 -16.17
N ALA A 593 20.06 5.44 -16.98
CA ALA A 593 19.70 6.78 -17.43
C ALA A 593 18.58 6.79 -18.47
N VAL A 594 17.71 7.79 -18.35
CA VAL A 594 16.88 8.33 -19.42
C VAL A 594 17.61 9.56 -19.95
N THR A 595 18.34 9.37 -21.05
CA THR A 595 19.07 10.42 -21.76
C THR A 595 18.24 10.94 -22.91
N LEU A 596 17.97 12.24 -22.89
CA LEU A 596 17.18 12.97 -23.87
C LEU A 596 18.10 13.89 -24.69
N ASP A 597 17.70 14.17 -25.93
CA ASP A 597 18.45 15.04 -26.81
C ASP A 597 18.52 16.47 -26.25
N ALA A 598 19.63 17.15 -26.54
CA ALA A 598 19.87 18.52 -26.08
C ALA A 598 19.00 19.56 -26.81
N ASP A 599 18.35 19.19 -27.90
CA ASP A 599 17.40 20.05 -28.62
C ASP A 599 16.12 20.33 -27.82
N HIS A 600 15.78 19.47 -26.85
CA HIS A 600 14.61 19.64 -25.99
C HIS A 600 14.86 20.71 -24.92
N THR A 601 14.47 21.96 -25.21
CA THR A 601 14.57 23.08 -24.27
C THR A 601 13.47 23.10 -23.20
N THR A 602 12.35 22.44 -23.46
CA THR A 602 11.23 22.30 -22.51
C THR A 602 10.90 20.82 -22.32
N LEU A 603 10.88 20.35 -21.09
CA LEU A 603 10.51 18.99 -20.71
C LEU A 603 9.26 19.03 -19.85
N ASN A 604 8.17 18.40 -20.31
CA ASN A 604 6.92 18.27 -19.57
C ASN A 604 6.81 16.83 -19.05
N ILE A 605 7.02 16.62 -17.76
CA ILE A 605 6.92 15.32 -17.11
C ILE A 605 5.54 15.16 -16.48
N ALA A 606 4.87 14.05 -16.73
CA ALA A 606 3.62 13.67 -16.07
C ALA A 606 3.80 12.33 -15.34
N SER A 607 3.76 12.34 -14.01
CA SER A 607 3.95 11.16 -13.15
C SER A 607 2.60 10.63 -12.67
N SER A 608 2.20 9.44 -13.12
CA SER A 608 0.89 8.87 -12.82
C SER A 608 0.91 7.36 -12.55
N THR A 609 -0.23 6.80 -12.17
CA THR A 609 -0.53 5.37 -11.89
C THR A 609 0.14 4.77 -10.65
N ALA A 610 1.45 4.95 -10.46
CA ALA A 610 2.21 4.55 -9.29
C ALA A 610 3.43 5.48 -9.12
N THR A 611 4.18 5.36 -8.03
CA THR A 611 5.46 6.07 -7.87
C THR A 611 6.37 5.75 -9.06
N ASN A 612 6.92 6.81 -9.66
CA ASN A 612 7.86 6.70 -10.77
C ASN A 612 9.27 6.95 -10.26
N THR A 613 10.24 6.13 -10.67
CA THR A 613 11.64 6.25 -10.25
C THR A 613 12.56 6.23 -11.47
N LEU A 614 13.28 7.33 -11.67
CA LEU A 614 14.32 7.46 -12.68
C LEU A 614 15.68 7.43 -11.99
N ALA A 615 16.51 6.43 -12.31
CA ALA A 615 17.86 6.36 -11.77
C ALA A 615 18.71 7.57 -12.18
N ASN A 616 18.54 8.06 -13.41
CA ASN A 616 19.13 9.32 -13.88
C ASN A 616 18.26 9.96 -14.97
N LEU A 617 17.91 11.24 -14.82
CA LEU A 617 17.31 12.06 -15.86
C LEU A 617 18.38 12.98 -16.49
N ALA A 618 18.87 12.61 -17.67
CA ALA A 618 19.87 13.40 -18.41
C ALA A 618 19.20 14.16 -19.56
N ALA A 619 18.91 15.45 -19.34
CA ALA A 619 18.27 16.36 -20.28
C ALA A 619 19.03 17.69 -20.31
N SER A 620 20.28 17.67 -20.81
CA SER A 620 21.20 18.81 -20.74
C SER A 620 20.74 20.06 -21.50
N GLY A 621 19.76 19.92 -22.41
CA GLY A 621 19.15 21.03 -23.13
C GLY A 621 17.98 21.69 -22.40
N ALA A 622 17.40 21.03 -21.40
CA ALA A 622 16.15 21.44 -20.78
C ALA A 622 16.33 22.66 -19.88
N LYS A 623 15.81 23.80 -20.34
CA LYS A 623 15.78 25.07 -19.60
C LYS A 623 14.53 25.19 -18.74
N ALA A 624 13.43 24.54 -19.15
CA ALA A 624 12.21 24.42 -18.37
C ALA A 624 11.89 22.93 -18.17
N VAL A 625 11.70 22.51 -16.92
CA VAL A 625 11.30 21.16 -16.53
C VAL A 625 10.00 21.27 -15.73
N ASN A 626 8.87 20.98 -16.36
CA ASN A 626 7.55 21.08 -15.74
C ASN A 626 7.11 19.69 -15.31
N ILE A 627 6.91 19.46 -14.01
CA ILE A 627 6.55 18.17 -13.44
C ILE A 627 5.09 18.25 -12.97
N SER A 628 4.27 17.28 -13.35
CA SER A 628 2.85 17.21 -13.04
C SER A 628 2.43 15.78 -12.68
N GLY A 629 1.16 15.57 -12.36
CA GLY A 629 0.56 14.25 -12.14
C GLY A 629 0.18 13.99 -10.69
N ASP A 630 -0.33 12.78 -10.45
CA ASP A 630 -1.03 12.38 -9.22
C ASP A 630 -0.28 11.33 -8.39
N LYS A 631 0.99 11.07 -8.76
CA LYS A 631 1.87 10.10 -8.09
C LYS A 631 3.28 10.65 -7.97
N ALA A 632 3.97 10.27 -6.90
CA ALA A 632 5.33 10.74 -6.60
C ALA A 632 6.31 10.43 -7.74
N LEU A 633 7.24 11.36 -7.98
CA LEU A 633 8.37 11.18 -8.89
C LEU A 633 9.68 11.21 -8.09
N VAL A 634 10.49 10.16 -8.24
CA VAL A 634 11.83 10.08 -7.66
C VAL A 634 12.87 10.14 -8.77
N VAL A 635 13.81 11.07 -8.66
CA VAL A 635 14.94 11.25 -9.59
C VAL A 635 16.24 11.15 -8.78
N SER A 636 16.92 10.01 -8.87
CA SER A 636 18.11 9.76 -8.05
C SER A 636 19.35 10.54 -8.51
N ALA A 637 19.45 10.81 -9.82
CA ALA A 637 20.49 11.64 -10.41
C ALA A 637 19.92 12.45 -11.58
N HIS A 638 20.57 13.55 -11.93
CA HIS A 638 20.16 14.35 -13.08
C HIS A 638 21.35 14.99 -13.80
N THR A 639 21.14 15.39 -15.04
CA THR A 639 22.02 16.27 -15.79
C THR A 639 21.14 17.23 -16.58
N LEU A 640 21.05 18.48 -16.14
CA LEU A 640 20.15 19.50 -16.70
C LEU A 640 20.95 20.69 -17.24
N ASP A 641 20.28 21.61 -17.92
CA ASP A 641 20.85 22.92 -18.25
C ASP A 641 21.27 23.65 -16.95
N ALA A 642 22.39 24.38 -17.00
CA ALA A 642 22.94 25.05 -15.83
C ALA A 642 22.03 26.16 -15.26
N ALA A 643 21.06 26.65 -16.05
CA ALA A 643 20.06 27.63 -15.68
C ALA A 643 18.62 27.06 -15.76
N ALA A 644 18.47 25.74 -15.64
CA ALA A 644 17.16 25.08 -15.68
C ALA A 644 16.22 25.60 -14.57
N VAL A 645 14.94 25.76 -14.92
CA VAL A 645 13.86 26.02 -13.97
C VAL A 645 12.99 24.78 -13.89
N ILE A 646 12.98 24.14 -12.72
CA ILE A 646 12.12 23.02 -12.40
C ILE A 646 10.85 23.58 -11.73
N THR A 647 9.69 23.25 -12.26
CA THR A 647 8.39 23.65 -11.70
C THR A 647 7.54 22.41 -11.45
N SER A 648 7.20 22.13 -10.19
CA SER A 648 6.35 21.01 -9.79
C SER A 648 4.91 21.49 -9.56
N THR A 649 3.97 20.78 -10.17
CA THR A 649 2.53 20.80 -9.85
C THR A 649 2.05 19.38 -9.52
N ASN A 650 2.97 18.48 -9.21
CA ASN A 650 2.65 17.12 -8.81
C ASN A 650 1.94 17.13 -7.45
N SER A 651 0.83 16.42 -7.32
CA SER A 651 0.01 16.47 -6.10
C SER A 651 0.49 15.53 -4.98
N THR A 652 1.53 14.72 -5.23
CA THR A 652 2.13 13.84 -4.23
C THR A 652 3.56 14.27 -3.88
N GLY A 653 4.23 14.99 -4.78
CA GLY A 653 5.56 15.53 -4.55
C GLY A 653 6.65 14.91 -5.44
N VAL A 654 7.80 15.57 -5.45
CA VAL A 654 8.98 15.23 -6.26
C VAL A 654 10.21 15.11 -5.36
N THR A 655 10.85 13.95 -5.38
CA THR A 655 12.13 13.71 -4.72
C THR A 655 13.27 13.76 -5.72
N ILE A 656 14.21 14.69 -5.58
CA ILE A 656 15.46 14.76 -6.33
C ILE A 656 16.62 14.56 -5.35
N THR A 657 17.16 13.35 -5.31
CA THR A 657 18.20 12.96 -4.34
C THR A 657 19.54 13.64 -4.60
N ALA A 658 19.88 13.87 -5.87
CA ALA A 658 21.12 14.57 -6.24
C ALA A 658 20.98 16.09 -6.06
N GLU A 659 22.01 16.72 -5.49
CA GLU A 659 22.07 18.17 -5.33
C GLU A 659 21.86 18.90 -6.67
N LEU A 660 20.97 19.90 -6.68
CA LEU A 660 20.73 20.73 -7.85
C LEU A 660 21.93 21.64 -8.14
N GLY A 661 22.19 21.88 -9.42
CA GLY A 661 23.23 22.83 -9.84
C GLY A 661 22.99 24.24 -9.31
N THR A 662 24.06 25.01 -9.08
CA THR A 662 23.99 26.32 -8.41
C THR A 662 23.16 27.39 -9.15
N GLY A 663 22.92 27.21 -10.45
CA GLY A 663 22.08 28.09 -11.27
C GLY A 663 20.66 27.56 -11.53
N VAL A 664 20.34 26.36 -11.02
CA VAL A 664 19.04 25.71 -11.18
C VAL A 664 18.06 26.25 -10.14
N THR A 665 16.83 26.54 -10.57
CA THR A 665 15.73 26.95 -9.69
C THR A 665 14.73 25.81 -9.53
N PHE A 666 14.22 25.60 -8.32
CA PHE A 666 13.07 24.75 -8.05
C PHE A 666 11.88 25.58 -7.55
N VAL A 667 10.70 25.34 -8.13
CA VAL A 667 9.43 25.92 -7.73
C VAL A 667 8.45 24.78 -7.50
N GLY A 668 8.23 24.45 -6.24
CA GLY A 668 7.42 23.30 -5.83
C GLY A 668 5.92 23.59 -5.77
N GLY A 669 5.17 22.52 -5.47
CA GLY A 669 3.73 22.40 -5.67
C GLY A 669 2.93 22.39 -4.38
N ALA A 670 2.04 21.41 -4.24
CA ALA A 670 1.22 21.18 -3.04
C ALA A 670 1.47 19.79 -2.43
N GLY A 671 2.46 19.07 -2.94
CA GLY A 671 2.81 17.72 -2.51
C GLY A 671 4.26 17.71 -2.05
N ASP A 672 4.57 16.77 -1.17
CA ASP A 672 5.80 16.70 -0.39
C ASP A 672 7.06 16.58 -1.28
N ASP A 673 7.71 17.71 -1.53
CA ASP A 673 8.89 17.84 -2.40
C ASP A 673 10.19 17.68 -1.58
N GLU A 674 11.17 16.95 -2.11
CA GLU A 674 12.48 16.76 -1.47
C GLU A 674 13.62 17.09 -2.44
N ILE A 675 14.49 18.05 -2.08
CA ILE A 675 15.61 18.48 -2.92
C ILE A 675 16.91 18.72 -2.13
N GLY A 676 18.05 18.62 -2.82
CA GLY A 676 19.36 19.04 -2.31
C GLY A 676 19.85 20.34 -2.93
N LEU A 677 20.42 21.24 -2.14
CA LEU A 677 21.04 22.49 -2.60
C LEU A 677 22.44 22.69 -2.00
N GLY A 678 23.38 23.15 -2.83
CA GLY A 678 24.69 23.65 -2.39
C GLY A 678 24.70 25.17 -2.29
N ALA A 679 25.73 25.80 -2.87
CA ALA A 679 25.85 27.26 -2.94
C ALA A 679 24.93 27.86 -4.03
N SER A 680 23.62 27.59 -3.96
CA SER A 680 22.64 28.08 -4.94
C SER A 680 22.70 29.60 -5.08
N THR A 681 22.56 30.10 -6.32
CA THR A 681 22.56 31.53 -6.68
C THR A 681 21.18 32.01 -7.12
N LYS A 682 20.16 31.18 -6.91
CA LYS A 682 18.77 31.45 -7.29
C LYS A 682 17.84 31.26 -6.11
N ALA A 683 16.72 31.95 -6.15
CA ALA A 683 15.61 31.71 -5.25
C ALA A 683 14.87 30.43 -5.67
N SER A 684 14.68 29.51 -4.73
CA SER A 684 13.82 28.33 -4.86
C SER A 684 12.70 28.38 -3.80
N THR A 685 11.60 27.70 -4.06
CA THR A 685 10.47 27.54 -3.12
C THR A 685 9.94 26.13 -3.27
N LEU A 686 9.49 25.49 -2.19
CA LEU A 686 8.96 24.12 -2.24
C LEU A 686 7.43 24.10 -2.23
N GLY A 687 6.80 25.20 -1.81
CA GLY A 687 5.38 25.45 -2.09
C GLY A 687 4.55 25.10 -0.88
N ALA A 688 3.53 24.26 -1.04
CA ALA A 688 2.80 23.69 0.08
C ALA A 688 3.07 22.18 0.16
N GLY A 689 2.90 21.59 1.35
CA GLY A 689 3.26 20.19 1.60
C GLY A 689 4.24 20.08 2.76
N ASP A 690 4.55 18.87 3.19
CA ASP A 690 5.59 18.67 4.21
C ASP A 690 6.93 18.42 3.50
N ASP A 691 7.61 19.52 3.14
CA ASP A 691 8.74 19.47 2.22
C ASP A 691 10.09 19.25 2.91
N VAL A 692 11.11 18.81 2.15
CA VAL A 692 12.46 18.55 2.68
C VAL A 692 13.55 19.21 1.83
N VAL A 693 14.40 20.02 2.46
CA VAL A 693 15.60 20.59 1.82
C VAL A 693 16.86 20.15 2.52
N THR A 694 17.75 19.48 1.78
CA THR A 694 19.11 19.20 2.27
C THR A 694 20.10 20.26 1.78
N LEU A 695 20.76 20.96 2.71
CA LEU A 695 21.82 21.92 2.39
C LEU A 695 23.21 21.32 2.64
N SER A 696 24.03 21.25 1.59
CA SER A 696 25.40 20.72 1.70
C SER A 696 26.40 21.73 2.29
N GLY A 697 26.04 23.02 2.32
CA GLY A 697 26.86 24.10 2.86
C GLY A 697 26.17 24.91 3.97
N ALA A 698 26.97 25.66 4.74
CA ALA A 698 26.49 26.55 5.80
C ALA A 698 25.96 27.92 5.29
N ALA A 699 25.95 28.14 3.97
CA ALA A 699 25.43 29.36 3.35
C ALA A 699 25.04 29.09 1.88
N LEU A 700 23.99 29.77 1.42
CA LEU A 700 23.66 29.85 -0.01
C LEU A 700 24.53 30.90 -0.71
N GLY A 701 24.65 30.77 -2.04
CA GLY A 701 25.39 31.70 -2.89
C GLY A 701 24.80 33.11 -2.90
N VAL A 702 25.48 34.02 -3.61
CA VAL A 702 24.99 35.39 -3.83
C VAL A 702 23.64 35.30 -4.56
N ASP A 703 22.64 36.02 -4.06
CA ASP A 703 21.24 36.01 -4.53
C ASP A 703 20.47 34.69 -4.41
N GLY A 704 21.08 33.64 -3.84
CA GLY A 704 20.39 32.40 -3.52
C GLY A 704 19.41 32.54 -2.36
N SER A 705 18.29 31.84 -2.43
CA SER A 705 17.37 31.65 -1.30
C SER A 705 16.57 30.36 -1.47
N VAL A 706 16.02 29.83 -0.38
CA VAL A 706 15.08 28.71 -0.40
C VAL A 706 13.99 28.96 0.65
N ALA A 707 12.74 28.77 0.27
CA ALA A 707 11.61 28.74 1.18
C ALA A 707 10.99 27.33 1.17
N GLY A 708 10.66 26.77 2.33
CA GLY A 708 9.81 25.55 2.41
C GLY A 708 8.42 25.92 1.89
N GLY A 709 7.66 26.63 2.70
CA GLY A 709 6.46 27.34 2.30
C GLY A 709 5.32 27.06 3.28
N ASP A 710 4.18 26.58 2.81
CA ASP A 710 3.03 26.23 3.64
C ASP A 710 3.05 24.73 4.00
N GLY A 711 3.31 24.37 5.24
CA GLY A 711 3.29 22.97 5.68
C GLY A 711 4.23 22.76 6.85
N ARG A 712 4.66 21.51 7.09
CA ARG A 712 5.66 21.19 8.10
C ARG A 712 6.98 20.78 7.46
N ASP A 713 7.75 21.77 7.09
CA ASP A 713 8.95 21.64 6.27
C ASP A 713 10.20 21.34 7.11
N THR A 714 11.08 20.53 6.52
CA THR A 714 12.33 20.07 7.14
C THR A 714 13.56 20.62 6.42
N LEU A 715 14.38 21.37 7.15
CA LEU A 715 15.71 21.78 6.76
C LEU A 715 16.74 20.77 7.29
N VAL A 716 17.44 20.09 6.38
CA VAL A 716 18.50 19.12 6.73
C VAL A 716 19.88 19.77 6.59
N LEU A 717 20.66 19.72 7.67
CA LEU A 717 22.04 20.21 7.74
C LEU A 717 22.96 19.19 8.42
N THR A 718 24.25 19.21 8.07
CA THR A 718 25.27 18.59 8.94
C THR A 718 25.41 19.41 10.21
N ALA A 719 25.79 18.79 11.34
CA ALA A 719 26.01 19.51 12.60
C ALA A 719 27.02 20.66 12.46
N ALA A 720 28.10 20.45 11.71
CA ALA A 720 29.11 21.49 11.45
C ALA A 720 28.53 22.67 10.65
N ASN A 721 27.66 22.39 9.66
CA ASN A 721 27.00 23.44 8.89
C ASN A 721 25.97 24.18 9.74
N ALA A 722 25.18 23.50 10.58
CA ALA A 722 24.22 24.14 11.49
C ALA A 722 24.90 25.09 12.50
N ILE A 723 25.99 24.64 13.12
CA ILE A 723 26.81 25.48 14.02
C ILE A 723 27.38 26.69 13.27
N THR A 724 27.90 26.48 12.06
CA THR A 724 28.48 27.58 11.26
C THR A 724 27.42 28.56 10.78
N ALA A 725 26.28 28.08 10.28
CA ALA A 725 25.16 28.89 9.79
C ALA A 725 24.58 29.79 10.89
N THR A 726 24.63 29.34 12.14
CA THR A 726 24.12 30.08 13.31
C THR A 726 25.15 30.98 14.01
N ALA A 727 26.38 31.08 13.49
CA ALA A 727 27.46 31.84 14.12
C ALA A 727 27.71 33.24 13.49
N GLY A 728 27.66 34.29 14.32
CA GLY A 728 28.22 35.62 14.00
C GLY A 728 27.75 36.22 12.65
N THR A 729 28.69 36.51 11.75
CA THR A 729 28.39 37.08 10.42
C THR A 729 27.77 36.08 9.44
N ALA A 730 27.88 34.77 9.69
CA ALA A 730 27.22 33.76 8.87
C ALA A 730 25.70 33.80 9.04
N VAL A 731 25.22 34.13 10.25
CA VAL A 731 23.79 34.37 10.51
C VAL A 731 23.23 35.40 9.55
N ALA A 732 23.90 36.53 9.34
CA ALA A 732 23.41 37.57 8.43
C ALA A 732 23.34 37.11 6.96
N ASN A 733 24.15 36.11 6.59
CA ASN A 733 24.13 35.53 5.25
C ASN A 733 23.11 34.39 5.11
N PHE A 734 22.68 33.79 6.21
CA PHE A 734 21.74 32.65 6.23
C PHE A 734 20.31 33.12 6.55
N SER A 735 20.16 33.91 7.60
CA SER A 735 18.93 34.58 8.03
C SER A 735 18.38 35.45 6.91
N GLY A 736 17.18 35.11 6.43
CA GLY A 736 16.49 35.80 5.33
C GLY A 736 16.72 35.19 3.95
N LYS A 737 17.61 34.20 3.82
CA LYS A 737 17.74 33.36 2.61
C LYS A 737 17.09 31.99 2.77
N VAL A 738 16.93 31.50 4.00
CA VAL A 738 16.28 30.23 4.33
C VAL A 738 15.10 30.55 5.24
N THR A 739 13.88 30.22 4.82
CA THR A 739 12.63 30.65 5.49
C THR A 739 11.52 29.60 5.38
N GLY A 740 10.57 29.58 6.30
CA GLY A 740 9.42 28.66 6.26
C GLY A 740 9.86 27.22 6.48
N PHE A 741 10.52 26.97 7.62
CA PHE A 741 10.92 25.62 8.04
C PHE A 741 10.65 25.47 9.54
N GLU A 742 9.96 24.39 9.91
CA GLU A 742 9.55 24.10 11.28
C GLU A 742 10.48 23.05 11.92
N VAL A 743 11.13 22.23 11.10
CA VAL A 743 12.08 21.21 11.55
C VAL A 743 13.49 21.51 11.07
N LEU A 744 14.44 21.53 12.00
CA LEU A 744 15.86 21.42 11.69
C LEU A 744 16.32 19.99 11.94
N ALA A 745 16.57 19.23 10.88
CA ALA A 745 17.21 17.92 10.95
C ALA A 745 18.74 18.06 10.90
N VAL A 746 19.42 17.48 11.88
CA VAL A 746 20.86 17.57 12.09
C VAL A 746 21.47 16.17 12.10
N GLY A 747 22.43 15.94 11.20
CA GLY A 747 23.22 14.70 11.21
C GLY A 747 24.13 14.54 12.44
N ALA A 748 25.04 13.57 12.40
CA ALA A 748 25.93 13.26 13.54
C ALA A 748 26.76 14.47 14.04
N VAL A 749 26.84 14.64 15.36
CA VAL A 749 27.59 15.73 16.01
C VAL A 749 28.96 15.22 16.46
N GLY A 750 30.00 15.52 15.67
CA GLY A 750 31.38 15.12 15.97
C GLY A 750 32.21 16.15 16.75
N VAL A 751 31.76 17.39 16.83
CA VAL A 751 32.47 18.50 17.50
C VAL A 751 31.50 19.30 18.36
N ALA A 752 31.98 19.79 19.50
CA ALA A 752 31.16 20.60 20.38
C ALA A 752 30.85 21.97 19.75
N GLY A 753 29.65 22.49 19.99
CA GLY A 753 29.23 23.78 19.47
C GLY A 753 27.82 24.16 19.87
N GLU A 754 27.39 25.33 19.40
CA GLU A 754 26.05 25.87 19.63
C GLU A 754 25.29 25.94 18.29
N ILE A 755 24.05 25.48 18.30
CA ILE A 755 23.07 25.64 17.23
C ILE A 755 22.02 26.62 17.74
N LYS A 756 22.02 27.83 17.21
CA LYS A 756 21.08 28.89 17.62
C LYS A 756 19.88 28.95 16.67
N VAL A 757 18.79 28.26 17.00
CA VAL A 757 17.62 28.10 16.10
C VAL A 757 16.94 29.42 15.76
N ALA A 758 16.88 30.36 16.71
CA ALA A 758 16.37 31.72 16.48
C ALA A 758 17.21 32.56 15.49
N SER A 759 18.37 32.04 15.04
CA SER A 759 19.18 32.66 13.98
C SER A 759 18.95 32.04 12.60
N LEU A 760 18.22 30.92 12.53
CA LEU A 760 17.84 30.26 11.28
C LEU A 760 16.46 30.69 10.80
N ASP A 761 15.59 31.15 11.70
CA ASP A 761 14.30 31.78 11.37
C ASP A 761 14.15 33.15 12.06
N ASN A 762 13.95 34.22 11.28
CA ASN A 762 13.82 35.60 11.77
C ASN A 762 12.62 36.32 11.15
N SER A 763 11.55 35.61 10.78
CA SER A 763 10.29 36.25 10.41
C SER A 763 9.07 35.50 10.93
N SER A 764 8.04 36.26 11.27
CA SER A 764 6.94 35.98 12.21
C SER A 764 5.91 34.91 11.79
N TRP A 765 6.23 33.97 10.90
CA TRP A 765 5.24 33.04 10.37
C TRP A 765 5.51 31.54 10.48
N ASN A 766 6.67 31.04 10.94
CA ASN A 766 6.87 29.67 11.46
C ASN A 766 8.32 29.46 11.92
N ALA A 767 8.56 29.48 13.24
CA ALA A 767 9.87 29.21 13.81
C ALA A 767 10.17 27.72 13.85
N ILE A 768 11.45 27.36 13.67
CA ILE A 768 11.94 26.00 13.94
C ILE A 768 11.53 25.63 15.36
N ASP A 769 10.51 24.79 15.46
CA ASP A 769 9.94 24.30 16.71
C ASP A 769 10.53 22.94 17.09
N THR A 770 11.24 22.28 16.16
CA THR A 770 11.82 20.96 16.35
C THR A 770 13.25 20.91 15.84
N VAL A 771 14.19 20.53 16.72
CA VAL A 771 15.54 20.14 16.33
C VAL A 771 15.66 18.63 16.42
N LEU A 772 15.73 17.98 15.27
CA LEU A 772 15.82 16.53 15.12
C LEU A 772 17.27 16.09 14.89
N PHE A 773 17.84 15.34 15.81
CA PHE A 773 19.13 14.68 15.63
C PHE A 773 18.94 13.33 14.96
N THR A 774 19.18 13.28 13.65
CA THR A 774 19.10 12.05 12.82
C THR A 774 20.36 11.19 12.94
N GLY A 775 21.43 11.73 13.54
CA GLY A 775 22.67 11.01 13.84
C GLY A 775 23.15 11.21 15.27
N ALA A 776 24.08 10.36 15.72
CA ALA A 776 24.56 10.34 17.10
C ALA A 776 25.17 11.69 17.55
N VAL A 777 24.82 12.13 18.77
CA VAL A 777 25.48 13.25 19.44
C VAL A 777 26.74 12.73 20.14
N GLY A 778 27.88 12.79 19.43
CA GLY A 778 29.19 12.31 19.92
C GLY A 778 29.99 13.35 20.72
N ALA A 779 29.65 14.63 20.57
CA ALA A 779 30.23 15.74 21.33
C ALA A 779 29.13 16.66 21.87
N ALA A 780 29.40 17.33 22.99
CA ALA A 780 28.38 18.15 23.67
C ALA A 780 27.89 19.29 22.78
N VAL A 781 26.58 19.43 22.65
CA VAL A 781 25.95 20.45 21.80
C VAL A 781 24.94 21.27 22.61
N THR A 782 24.92 22.57 22.36
CA THR A 782 23.89 23.47 22.90
C THR A 782 22.93 23.84 21.78
N VAL A 783 21.63 23.60 21.98
CA VAL A 783 20.55 24.12 21.14
C VAL A 783 19.96 25.32 21.87
N SER A 784 20.14 26.52 21.32
CA SER A 784 19.72 27.77 21.96
C SER A 784 18.74 28.56 21.09
N GLY A 785 17.99 29.46 21.73
CA GLY A 785 16.95 30.23 21.04
C GLY A 785 15.64 29.46 20.88
N LEU A 786 15.49 28.32 21.56
CA LEU A 786 14.22 27.61 21.69
C LEU A 786 13.20 28.48 22.42
N VAL A 787 11.91 28.24 22.20
CA VAL A 787 10.80 28.81 22.95
C VAL A 787 10.05 27.71 23.72
N SER A 788 9.27 28.10 24.73
CA SER A 788 8.51 27.14 25.54
C SER A 788 7.51 26.39 24.65
N GLY A 789 7.62 25.05 24.63
CA GLY A 789 6.84 24.16 23.77
C GLY A 789 7.64 23.54 22.62
N ASP A 790 8.87 24.00 22.37
CA ASP A 790 9.73 23.42 21.33
C ASP A 790 10.21 22.01 21.70
N THR A 791 10.65 21.28 20.67
CA THR A 791 11.05 19.88 20.74
C THR A 791 12.53 19.71 20.39
N ILE A 792 13.25 18.94 21.21
CA ILE A 792 14.49 18.28 20.80
C ILE A 792 14.21 16.79 20.57
N ALA A 793 14.58 16.27 19.41
CA ALA A 793 14.27 14.90 19.00
C ALA A 793 15.53 14.09 18.68
N PHE A 794 15.51 12.78 18.94
CA PHE A 794 16.64 11.89 18.78
C PHE A 794 16.26 10.58 18.06
N GLU A 795 17.04 10.23 17.03
CA GLU A 795 16.90 8.96 16.28
C GLU A 795 18.14 8.04 16.40
N ALA A 796 19.13 8.45 17.19
CA ALA A 796 20.38 7.71 17.36
C ALA A 796 20.89 7.75 18.81
N THR A 797 21.67 6.74 19.19
CA THR A 797 22.33 6.67 20.50
C THR A 797 23.43 7.73 20.62
N ASN A 798 23.41 8.47 21.73
CA ASN A 798 24.29 9.60 22.01
C ASN A 798 25.41 9.25 22.98
N GLY A 799 26.60 9.81 22.72
CA GLY A 799 27.79 9.69 23.57
C GLY A 799 28.03 10.92 24.45
N ALA A 800 27.34 12.04 24.21
CA ALA A 800 27.53 13.29 24.92
C ALA A 800 26.19 13.97 25.26
N ALA A 801 26.24 14.99 26.12
CA ALA A 801 25.08 15.72 26.58
C ALA A 801 24.56 16.74 25.54
N THR A 802 23.25 16.94 25.52
CA THR A 802 22.56 17.98 24.75
C THR A 802 21.98 19.01 25.71
N THR A 803 22.38 20.27 25.57
CA THR A 803 21.83 21.38 26.34
C THR A 803 20.73 22.06 25.55
N ALA A 804 19.50 22.08 26.06
CA ALA A 804 18.38 22.82 25.51
C ALA A 804 18.20 24.14 26.28
N ALA A 805 18.50 25.25 25.63
CA ALA A 805 18.40 26.60 26.20
C ALA A 805 17.15 27.31 25.67
N VAL A 806 16.08 27.28 26.46
CA VAL A 806 14.80 27.95 26.20
C VAL A 806 14.88 29.43 26.57
N THR A 807 14.49 30.30 25.65
CA THR A 807 14.56 31.75 25.77
C THR A 807 13.54 32.24 26.79
N GLY A 808 14.03 32.94 27.83
CA GLY A 808 13.16 33.55 28.85
C GLY A 808 12.80 32.65 30.03
N ALA A 809 13.26 31.39 30.05
CA ALA A 809 12.98 30.41 31.10
C ALA A 809 13.28 30.91 32.52
N THR A 810 14.33 31.71 32.70
CA THR A 810 14.69 32.28 34.02
C THR A 810 13.64 33.23 34.63
N ALA A 811 12.74 33.79 33.81
CA ALA A 811 11.75 34.77 34.23
C ALA A 811 10.31 34.23 34.26
N ALA A 812 10.02 33.22 33.44
CA ALA A 812 8.73 32.54 33.41
C ALA A 812 8.67 31.45 34.50
N THR A 813 7.49 30.86 34.71
CA THR A 813 7.23 29.91 35.82
C THR A 813 6.42 28.69 35.38
N ALA A 814 6.29 28.52 34.06
CA ALA A 814 5.47 27.51 33.43
C ALA A 814 6.06 27.10 32.06
N ASP A 815 7.39 27.11 31.96
CA ASP A 815 8.07 26.78 30.70
C ASP A 815 8.00 25.27 30.42
N VAL A 816 7.89 24.95 29.13
CA VAL A 816 7.74 23.59 28.61
C VAL A 816 8.88 23.28 27.65
N LEU A 817 9.49 22.10 27.78
CA LEU A 817 10.37 21.51 26.77
C LEU A 817 9.86 20.11 26.41
N ASN A 818 9.76 19.84 25.12
CA ASN A 818 9.44 18.51 24.61
C ASN A 818 10.73 17.77 24.21
N VAL A 819 10.79 16.48 24.53
CA VAL A 819 11.89 15.59 24.18
C VAL A 819 11.32 14.38 23.46
N SER A 820 11.67 14.17 22.20
CA SER A 820 11.22 13.01 21.43
C SER A 820 12.37 12.01 21.22
N ILE A 821 12.07 10.73 21.33
CA ILE A 821 13.03 9.64 21.13
C ILE A 821 12.34 8.59 20.27
N SER A 822 12.86 8.32 19.07
CA SER A 822 12.26 7.36 18.13
C SER A 822 13.32 6.44 17.54
N GLY A 823 13.10 5.13 17.57
CA GLY A 823 14.02 4.17 16.96
C GLY A 823 13.46 2.76 16.93
N THR A 824 13.99 1.90 16.06
CA THR A 824 13.62 0.47 16.01
C THR A 824 14.32 -0.36 17.08
N ALA A 825 15.24 0.24 17.82
CA ALA A 825 15.97 -0.34 18.95
C ALA A 825 16.13 0.73 20.04
N GLY A 826 16.37 0.29 21.28
CA GLY A 826 16.55 1.20 22.42
C GLY A 826 17.64 2.24 22.17
N ILE A 827 17.32 3.52 22.40
CA ILE A 827 18.22 4.65 22.24
C ILE A 827 18.63 5.16 23.62
N ASN A 828 19.94 5.33 23.82
CA ASN A 828 20.45 6.11 24.94
C ASN A 828 20.67 7.57 24.51
N VAL A 829 19.87 8.50 25.01
CA VAL A 829 20.02 9.93 24.68
C VAL A 829 21.11 10.63 25.51
N ASN A 830 21.78 9.91 26.40
CA ASN A 830 22.72 10.44 27.39
C ASN A 830 22.00 11.47 28.29
N THR A 831 22.49 12.70 28.38
CA THR A 831 21.98 13.71 29.30
C THR A 831 21.34 14.86 28.53
N VAL A 832 20.09 15.16 28.86
CA VAL A 832 19.40 16.40 28.47
C VAL A 832 19.56 17.41 29.60
N ILE A 833 20.15 18.57 29.29
CA ILE A 833 20.31 19.68 30.23
C ILE A 833 19.30 20.77 29.86
N ALA A 834 18.38 21.09 30.77
CA ALA A 834 17.25 22.00 30.53
C ALA A 834 17.04 22.92 31.74
N ALA A 835 17.93 23.89 31.92
CA ALA A 835 17.89 24.80 33.07
C ALA A 835 16.61 25.64 33.09
N ASP A 836 16.05 25.82 34.30
CA ASP A 836 14.91 26.72 34.56
C ASP A 836 13.60 26.33 33.85
N ILE A 837 13.40 25.05 33.51
CA ILE A 837 12.16 24.54 32.90
C ILE A 837 11.27 23.85 33.93
N GLU A 838 9.98 24.19 33.99
CA GLU A 838 9.02 23.55 34.91
C GLU A 838 8.40 22.26 34.39
N THR A 839 8.20 22.11 33.08
CA THR A 839 7.56 20.94 32.48
C THR A 839 8.42 20.31 31.40
N ILE A 840 8.74 19.03 31.55
CA ILE A 840 9.41 18.23 30.51
C ILE A 840 8.47 17.15 30.02
N ASN A 841 8.19 17.10 28.72
CA ASN A 841 7.40 16.04 28.12
C ASN A 841 8.30 15.12 27.29
N PHE A 842 8.32 13.83 27.60
CA PHE A 842 8.97 12.81 26.80
C PHE A 842 7.96 12.13 25.89
N LYS A 843 8.30 12.01 24.60
CA LYS A 843 7.60 11.16 23.63
C LYS A 843 8.53 10.04 23.18
N THR A 844 8.20 8.80 23.48
CA THR A 844 9.02 7.61 23.19
C THR A 844 8.35 6.72 22.15
N ASP A 845 9.07 6.38 21.09
CA ASP A 845 8.51 5.72 19.91
C ASP A 845 9.37 4.52 19.48
N ASP A 846 8.73 3.35 19.38
CA ASP A 846 9.29 2.18 18.73
C ASP A 846 8.97 2.26 17.22
N ALA A 847 9.90 2.80 16.45
CA ALA A 847 9.73 3.06 15.02
C ALA A 847 9.59 1.79 14.17
N ALA A 848 9.60 0.59 14.78
CA ALA A 848 9.30 -0.65 14.08
C ALA A 848 7.83 -0.68 13.63
N THR A 849 7.57 -1.26 12.46
CA THR A 849 6.20 -1.47 11.93
C THR A 849 5.25 -2.19 12.90
N THR A 850 5.79 -2.91 13.88
CA THR A 850 5.06 -3.46 15.00
C THR A 850 5.86 -3.22 16.28
N ALA A 851 5.45 -2.22 17.05
CA ALA A 851 6.09 -1.88 18.31
C ALA A 851 6.13 -3.08 19.27
N SER A 852 7.33 -3.37 19.77
CA SER A 852 7.67 -4.44 20.72
C SER A 852 7.82 -3.94 22.16
N GLY A 853 7.80 -2.62 22.36
CA GLY A 853 8.01 -2.00 23.67
C GLY A 853 9.48 -1.98 24.07
N ILE A 854 10.35 -1.54 23.14
CA ILE A 854 11.77 -1.31 23.42
C ILE A 854 11.97 -0.32 24.58
N GLN A 855 13.17 -0.31 25.16
CA GLN A 855 13.54 0.57 26.27
C GLN A 855 14.50 1.65 25.79
N HIS A 856 14.10 2.93 25.85
CA HIS A 856 15.01 4.07 25.75
C HIS A 856 15.60 4.42 27.12
N THR A 857 16.77 5.06 27.14
CA THR A 857 17.41 5.54 28.37
C THR A 857 17.78 7.01 28.27
N ALA A 858 17.49 7.79 29.32
CA ALA A 858 17.78 9.22 29.39
C ALA A 858 18.23 9.63 30.80
N ALA A 859 19.10 10.63 30.87
CA ALA A 859 19.36 11.42 32.07
C ALA A 859 18.84 12.85 31.86
N LEU A 860 18.27 13.44 32.90
CA LEU A 860 17.74 14.81 32.88
C LEU A 860 18.37 15.65 34.00
N THR A 861 18.86 16.83 33.64
CA THR A 861 19.32 17.87 34.59
C THR A 861 18.59 19.19 34.29
N ALA A 862 17.63 19.59 35.13
CA ALA A 862 16.84 20.81 34.91
C ALA A 862 16.80 21.77 36.11
N GLY A 863 16.93 21.26 37.34
CA GLY A 863 16.98 22.04 38.58
C GLY A 863 15.64 22.65 39.05
N SER A 864 14.73 22.98 38.12
CA SER A 864 13.46 23.67 38.38
C SER A 864 12.21 22.87 37.97
N VAL A 865 12.38 21.67 37.42
CA VAL A 865 11.28 20.84 36.89
C VAL A 865 10.30 20.42 37.98
N LYS A 866 9.00 20.62 37.70
CA LYS A 866 7.88 20.26 38.58
C LYS A 866 7.08 19.10 38.00
N THR A 867 6.94 19.07 36.68
CA THR A 867 6.14 18.09 35.95
C THR A 867 6.99 17.38 34.91
N ILE A 868 6.96 16.04 34.93
CA ILE A 868 7.51 15.20 33.87
C ILE A 868 6.37 14.36 33.33
N THR A 869 6.15 14.37 32.02
CA THR A 869 5.22 13.45 31.36
C THR A 869 5.99 12.51 30.44
N VAL A 870 5.52 11.28 30.30
CA VAL A 870 6.07 10.28 29.38
C VAL A 870 4.93 9.65 28.60
N ALA A 871 5.02 9.63 27.28
CA ALA A 871 4.00 9.06 26.42
C ALA A 871 4.59 8.38 25.18
N GLY A 872 3.83 7.49 24.57
CA GLY A 872 4.19 6.81 23.32
C GLY A 872 4.10 5.29 23.42
N ASP A 873 4.79 4.56 22.56
CA ASP A 873 4.74 3.10 22.46
C ASP A 873 6.08 2.40 22.71
N ALA A 874 7.03 3.13 23.30
CA ALA A 874 8.25 2.59 23.86
C ALA A 874 8.43 3.00 25.33
N GLY A 875 9.22 2.22 26.06
CA GLY A 875 9.55 2.48 27.45
C GLY A 875 10.63 3.56 27.62
N LEU A 876 10.69 4.15 28.83
CA LEU A 876 11.76 5.09 29.23
C LEU A 876 12.40 4.71 30.58
N ALA A 877 13.72 4.58 30.60
CA ALA A 877 14.53 4.54 31.81
C ALA A 877 15.14 5.92 32.05
N LEU A 878 14.60 6.66 33.01
CA LEU A 878 14.96 8.03 33.32
C LEU A 878 15.77 8.11 34.61
N THR A 879 16.95 8.72 34.54
CA THR A 879 17.69 9.19 35.73
C THR A 879 17.48 10.68 35.90
N ASN A 880 16.86 11.10 37.01
CA ASN A 880 16.67 12.52 37.30
C ASN A 880 16.80 12.78 38.80
N THR A 881 17.72 13.66 39.18
CA THR A 881 18.02 13.98 40.59
C THR A 881 17.37 15.28 41.06
N ASP A 882 16.46 15.86 40.27
CA ASP A 882 15.82 17.12 40.62
C ASP A 882 14.93 16.96 41.85
N THR A 883 15.03 17.91 42.79
CA THR A 883 14.31 17.85 44.07
C THR A 883 12.91 18.48 43.98
N THR A 884 12.59 19.14 42.87
CA THR A 884 11.39 19.98 42.69
C THR A 884 10.22 19.25 42.03
N VAL A 885 10.41 18.02 41.56
CA VAL A 885 9.36 17.25 40.88
C VAL A 885 8.20 16.98 41.84
N THR A 886 6.99 17.32 41.41
CA THR A 886 5.72 17.08 42.12
C THR A 886 4.75 16.22 41.32
N SER A 887 4.99 16.07 40.01
CA SER A 887 4.19 15.23 39.13
C SER A 887 5.09 14.48 38.16
N PHE A 888 5.01 13.16 38.15
CA PHE A 888 5.54 12.30 37.09
C PHE A 888 4.39 11.48 36.54
N ASP A 889 4.06 11.62 35.26
CA ASP A 889 2.92 10.95 34.65
C ASP A 889 3.35 10.19 33.39
N ALA A 890 3.46 8.86 33.51
CA ALA A 890 3.79 7.97 32.40
C ALA A 890 2.57 7.21 31.85
N THR A 891 1.34 7.64 32.18
CA THR A 891 0.11 6.95 31.74
C THR A 891 -0.08 6.95 30.22
N GLY A 892 0.63 7.83 29.50
CA GLY A 892 0.67 7.84 28.04
C GLY A 892 1.55 6.75 27.42
N VAL A 893 2.32 6.00 28.20
CA VAL A 893 3.17 4.90 27.72
C VAL A 893 2.32 3.64 27.53
N THR A 894 2.11 3.29 26.28
CA THR A 894 1.24 2.17 25.88
C THR A 894 1.96 0.82 25.84
N LYS A 895 3.30 0.82 25.71
CA LYS A 895 4.16 -0.37 25.69
C LYS A 895 5.55 -0.04 26.23
N GLY A 896 6.29 -1.08 26.63
CA GLY A 896 7.63 -0.96 27.20
C GLY A 896 7.62 -0.59 28.68
N ALA A 897 8.79 -0.67 29.32
CA ALA A 897 8.93 -0.44 30.75
C ALA A 897 9.26 1.03 31.09
N VAL A 898 8.76 1.50 32.24
CA VAL A 898 9.08 2.82 32.78
C VAL A 898 9.92 2.65 34.04
N ASN A 899 11.20 3.03 33.94
CA ASN A 899 12.11 2.98 35.07
C ASN A 899 12.46 4.39 35.49
N TRP A 900 12.24 4.76 36.75
CA TRP A 900 12.58 6.08 37.26
C TRP A 900 13.18 6.00 38.66
N THR A 901 14.41 6.49 38.79
CA THR A 901 15.04 6.78 40.08
C THR A 901 14.90 8.27 40.37
N THR A 902 14.19 8.63 41.44
CA THR A 902 13.88 10.03 41.76
C THR A 902 15.01 10.71 42.52
N GLY A 903 15.07 12.05 42.45
CA GLY A 903 15.82 12.87 43.40
C GLY A 903 15.20 12.90 44.79
N ALA A 904 15.77 13.73 45.68
CA ALA A 904 15.22 13.99 47.00
C ALA A 904 14.00 14.92 46.93
N LEU A 905 12.84 14.38 46.55
CA LEU A 905 11.60 15.14 46.35
C LEU A 905 11.27 15.97 47.59
N ALA A 906 11.31 17.30 47.45
CA ALA A 906 11.20 18.27 48.55
C ALA A 906 9.75 18.67 48.86
N ALA A 907 8.81 18.32 47.98
CA ALA A 907 7.36 18.51 48.09
C ALA A 907 6.64 17.17 47.88
N ALA A 908 5.37 17.09 48.26
CA ALA A 908 4.57 15.90 48.00
C ALA A 908 4.44 15.68 46.49
N ALA A 909 4.61 14.44 46.04
CA ALA A 909 4.66 14.09 44.62
C ALA A 909 3.60 13.05 44.24
N THR A 910 3.01 13.22 43.06
CA THR A 910 2.16 12.21 42.42
C THR A 910 2.94 11.56 41.28
N ILE A 911 3.01 10.24 41.29
CA ILE A 911 3.73 9.42 40.32
C ILE A 911 2.73 8.46 39.71
N LYS A 912 2.68 8.38 38.38
CA LYS A 912 1.86 7.41 37.67
C LYS A 912 2.70 6.57 36.70
N GLY A 913 2.56 5.25 36.79
CA GLY A 913 3.18 4.29 35.89
C GLY A 913 2.55 4.28 34.50
N GLY A 914 3.24 3.64 33.56
CA GLY A 914 2.70 3.27 32.25
C GLY A 914 1.99 1.92 32.26
N ALA A 915 1.51 1.49 31.10
CA ALA A 915 0.79 0.21 30.97
C ALA A 915 1.69 -1.04 31.12
N GLY A 916 3.00 -0.90 30.87
CA GLY A 916 3.99 -1.97 30.99
C GLY A 916 4.57 -2.11 32.39
N ILE A 917 5.72 -2.78 32.51
CA ILE A 917 6.44 -2.94 33.79
C ILE A 917 6.93 -1.58 34.27
N ASN A 918 6.67 -1.21 35.53
CA ASN A 918 7.20 0.03 36.10
C ASN A 918 8.19 -0.27 37.23
N THR A 919 9.38 0.32 37.21
CA THR A 919 10.34 0.27 38.33
C THR A 919 10.57 1.67 38.86
N ILE A 920 10.00 1.98 40.02
CA ILE A 920 10.05 3.31 40.63
C ILE A 920 10.79 3.26 41.96
N ASP A 921 11.95 3.92 42.01
CA ASP A 921 12.72 4.12 43.23
C ASP A 921 12.61 5.57 43.70
N ALA A 922 11.74 5.79 44.69
CA ALA A 922 11.55 7.05 45.39
C ALA A 922 12.09 7.01 46.84
N SER A 923 13.10 6.16 47.10
CA SER A 923 13.72 6.01 48.43
C SER A 923 14.31 7.31 48.99
N LEU A 924 14.71 8.25 48.12
CA LEU A 924 15.26 9.55 48.50
C LEU A 924 14.19 10.62 48.79
N ALA A 925 12.92 10.38 48.48
CA ALA A 925 11.85 11.36 48.68
C ALA A 925 11.75 11.78 50.16
N THR A 926 11.63 13.09 50.42
CA THR A 926 11.57 13.64 51.79
C THR A 926 10.15 13.94 52.25
N LYS A 927 9.17 13.87 51.34
CA LYS A 927 7.74 14.12 51.54
C LYS A 927 6.91 12.94 51.04
N ALA A 928 5.60 13.01 51.32
CA ALA A 928 4.64 11.99 50.90
C ALA A 928 4.64 11.79 49.39
N VAL A 929 4.55 10.52 48.97
CA VAL A 929 4.42 10.10 47.57
C VAL A 929 3.06 9.42 47.39
N THR A 930 2.37 9.80 46.33
CA THR A 930 1.20 9.08 45.81
C THR A 930 1.63 8.35 44.54
N TYR A 931 1.54 7.03 44.50
CA TYR A 931 1.79 6.21 43.32
C TYR A 931 0.49 5.60 42.78
N THR A 932 0.32 5.61 41.47
CA THR A 932 -0.73 4.87 40.75
C THR A 932 -0.10 4.10 39.59
N GLY A 933 -0.19 2.78 39.65
CA GLY A 933 0.36 1.84 38.68
C GLY A 933 -0.59 1.51 37.53
N GLY A 934 -0.16 0.53 36.74
CA GLY A 934 -0.80 0.14 35.49
C GLY A 934 -1.41 -1.26 35.55
N ALA A 935 -1.36 -1.97 34.42
CA ALA A 935 -1.69 -3.39 34.35
C ALA A 935 -0.44 -4.29 34.23
N GLY A 936 0.74 -3.69 34.25
CA GLY A 936 2.03 -4.37 34.21
C GLY A 936 2.60 -4.56 35.62
N VAL A 937 3.64 -5.37 35.72
CA VAL A 937 4.32 -5.63 37.01
C VAL A 937 5.01 -4.36 37.52
N ASP A 938 4.65 -3.93 38.72
CA ASP A 938 5.15 -2.71 39.33
C ASP A 938 6.09 -3.00 40.50
N ASN A 939 7.31 -2.45 40.47
CA ASN A 939 8.31 -2.55 41.52
C ASN A 939 8.58 -1.18 42.14
N ILE A 940 8.02 -0.96 43.33
CA ILE A 940 7.87 0.36 43.96
C ILE A 940 8.60 0.40 45.29
N THR A 941 9.55 1.32 45.44
CA THR A 941 10.27 1.56 46.69
C THR A 941 10.10 2.98 47.18
N ILE A 942 9.50 3.16 48.37
CA ILE A 942 9.28 4.46 49.02
C ILE A 942 9.70 4.36 50.49
N SER A 943 10.92 4.76 50.85
CA SER A 943 11.50 4.51 52.19
C SER A 943 11.25 5.61 53.24
N ASN A 944 10.52 6.67 52.89
CA ASN A 944 10.33 7.82 53.77
C ASN A 944 9.32 7.55 54.90
N ALA A 945 9.34 8.37 55.95
CA ALA A 945 8.48 8.20 57.13
C ALA A 945 7.15 8.98 57.06
N ASN A 946 6.73 9.44 55.88
CA ASN A 946 5.46 10.15 55.68
C ASN A 946 4.32 9.18 55.36
N ALA A 947 3.09 9.68 55.36
CA ALA A 947 1.93 8.92 54.90
C ALA A 947 1.92 8.87 53.36
N ASN A 948 2.28 7.72 52.79
CA ASN A 948 2.27 7.50 51.34
C ASN A 948 0.98 6.78 50.91
N VAL A 949 0.59 6.96 49.66
CA VAL A 949 -0.57 6.29 49.04
C VAL A 949 -0.08 5.53 47.82
N ILE A 950 -0.34 4.23 47.77
CA ILE A 950 0.08 3.36 46.66
C ILE A 950 -1.16 2.64 46.16
N ASP A 951 -1.40 2.72 44.86
CA ASP A 951 -2.32 1.86 44.12
C ASP A 951 -1.49 1.23 43.01
N ALA A 952 -1.12 -0.04 43.11
CA ALA A 952 -0.24 -0.69 42.14
C ALA A 952 -1.00 -1.19 40.89
N GLY A 953 -2.31 -1.42 41.01
CA GLY A 953 -3.17 -1.73 39.88
C GLY A 953 -3.28 -3.23 39.62
N ALA A 954 -2.90 -3.70 38.45
CA ALA A 954 -2.85 -5.13 38.16
C ALA A 954 -1.45 -5.53 37.77
N GLY A 955 -1.02 -6.74 38.12
CA GLY A 955 0.37 -7.14 38.01
C GLY A 955 0.73 -8.04 39.17
N ASN A 956 1.95 -8.62 39.14
CA ASN A 956 2.49 -9.28 40.32
C ASN A 956 3.47 -8.30 40.95
N ASP A 957 2.96 -7.42 41.78
CA ASP A 957 3.64 -6.19 42.16
C ASP A 957 4.53 -6.39 43.39
N VAL A 958 5.62 -5.63 43.46
CA VAL A 958 6.54 -5.61 44.60
C VAL A 958 6.55 -4.21 45.19
N ILE A 959 6.01 -4.08 46.40
CA ILE A 959 5.78 -2.80 47.06
C ILE A 959 6.60 -2.76 48.34
N THR A 960 7.50 -1.80 48.49
CA THR A 960 8.28 -1.57 49.71
C THR A 960 8.04 -0.16 50.23
N VAL A 961 7.52 -0.04 51.46
CA VAL A 961 7.20 1.25 52.09
C VAL A 961 7.97 1.48 53.39
N GLY A 962 8.23 2.76 53.71
CA GLY A 962 8.89 3.18 54.93
C GLY A 962 7.97 3.21 56.16
N ASN A 963 8.52 3.72 57.27
CA ASN A 963 7.90 3.68 58.61
C ASN A 963 6.68 4.60 58.84
N GLY A 964 6.20 5.29 57.80
CA GLY A 964 5.04 6.19 57.91
C GLY A 964 3.70 5.46 57.99
N ALA A 965 2.61 6.22 58.05
CA ALA A 965 1.25 5.66 57.99
C ALA A 965 0.82 5.49 56.52
N ASN A 966 1.15 4.37 55.89
CA ASN A 966 0.93 4.17 54.46
C ASN A 966 -0.46 3.60 54.15
N THR A 967 -1.02 3.94 53.00
CA THR A 967 -2.22 3.31 52.43
C THR A 967 -1.82 2.61 51.14
N ILE A 968 -2.04 1.30 51.06
CA ILE A 968 -1.61 0.46 49.95
C ILE A 968 -2.81 -0.31 49.42
N THR A 969 -3.04 -0.24 48.12
CA THR A 969 -3.87 -1.15 47.34
C THR A 969 -2.94 -1.83 46.35
N ALA A 970 -2.71 -3.13 46.50
CA ALA A 970 -1.85 -3.87 45.58
C ALA A 970 -2.61 -4.19 44.29
N GLY A 971 -3.80 -4.78 44.44
CA GLY A 971 -4.79 -4.87 43.38
C GLY A 971 -4.92 -6.29 42.84
N ALA A 972 -4.78 -6.53 41.54
CA ALA A 972 -4.99 -7.87 40.98
C ALA A 972 -3.68 -8.52 40.54
N GLY A 973 -3.39 -9.70 41.10
CA GLY A 973 -2.24 -10.54 40.79
C GLY A 973 -1.56 -11.03 42.07
N ASN A 974 -0.36 -11.58 41.96
CA ASN A 974 0.35 -12.13 43.11
C ASN A 974 1.34 -11.11 43.65
N ASP A 975 0.92 -10.34 44.64
CA ASP A 975 1.65 -9.17 45.11
C ASP A 975 2.53 -9.48 46.33
N THR A 976 3.66 -8.79 46.45
CA THR A 976 4.56 -8.83 47.61
C THR A 976 4.69 -7.44 48.22
N ILE A 977 4.31 -7.31 49.49
CA ILE A 977 4.20 -6.04 50.19
C ILE A 977 5.11 -6.06 51.42
N ASN A 978 6.22 -5.32 51.37
CA ASN A 978 7.14 -5.15 52.49
C ASN A 978 6.78 -3.89 53.29
N LEU A 979 6.29 -4.07 54.52
CA LEU A 979 5.80 -2.99 55.37
C LEU A 979 6.88 -2.43 56.29
N GLY A 980 6.83 -1.11 56.50
CA GLY A 980 7.54 -0.44 57.58
C GLY A 980 6.78 -0.47 58.91
N SER A 981 7.45 -0.05 60.00
CA SER A 981 6.95 -0.12 61.39
C SER A 981 5.70 0.73 61.72
N GLY A 982 5.23 1.58 60.81
CA GLY A 982 4.15 2.54 61.02
C GLY A 982 2.74 1.93 61.10
N ALA A 983 1.73 2.79 61.14
CA ALA A 983 0.32 2.39 61.11
C ALA A 983 -0.19 2.31 59.66
N ASN A 984 -0.07 1.15 59.03
CA ASN A 984 -0.41 0.97 57.61
C ASN A 984 -1.85 0.49 57.41
N THR A 985 -2.43 0.83 56.27
CA THR A 985 -3.68 0.25 55.74
C THR A 985 -3.36 -0.43 54.42
N VAL A 986 -3.62 -1.72 54.32
CA VAL A 986 -3.29 -2.56 53.16
C VAL A 986 -4.55 -3.24 52.66
N ASP A 987 -4.78 -3.18 51.36
CA ASP A 987 -5.70 -4.03 50.61
C ASP A 987 -4.86 -4.81 49.60
N THR A 988 -4.78 -6.13 49.77
CA THR A 988 -3.98 -6.98 48.87
C THR A 988 -4.71 -7.26 47.56
N GLY A 989 -6.02 -7.03 47.50
CA GLY A 989 -6.85 -7.38 46.35
C GLY A 989 -6.80 -8.87 46.00
N ALA A 990 -6.98 -9.21 44.72
CA ALA A 990 -7.17 -10.59 44.27
C ALA A 990 -5.87 -11.24 43.82
N GLY A 991 -5.63 -12.49 44.22
CA GLY A 991 -4.46 -13.29 43.85
C GLY A 991 -3.80 -13.91 45.08
N THR A 992 -2.62 -14.51 44.91
CA THR A 992 -1.84 -15.10 46.01
C THR A 992 -0.84 -14.07 46.49
N ASN A 993 -1.15 -13.36 47.57
CA ASN A 993 -0.36 -12.22 48.03
C ASN A 993 0.52 -12.56 49.24
N SER A 994 1.59 -11.79 49.43
CA SER A 994 2.47 -11.85 50.61
C SER A 994 2.55 -10.47 51.25
N VAL A 995 2.25 -10.38 52.54
CA VAL A 995 2.46 -9.17 53.34
C VAL A 995 3.53 -9.45 54.39
N ASN A 996 4.68 -8.80 54.26
CA ASN A 996 5.87 -9.09 55.04
C ASN A 996 6.11 -8.00 56.08
N PHE A 997 6.28 -8.43 57.33
CA PHE A 997 6.58 -7.60 58.49
C PHE A 997 8.07 -7.72 58.89
N ASP A 998 8.97 -7.15 58.09
CA ASP A 998 10.42 -7.26 58.30
C ASP A 998 10.97 -6.28 59.35
N VAL A 999 10.14 -5.33 59.80
CA VAL A 999 10.50 -4.29 60.77
C VAL A 999 9.51 -4.29 61.92
N ALA A 1000 10.03 -4.24 63.15
CA ALA A 1000 9.25 -4.28 64.37
C ALA A 1000 7.98 -3.42 64.33
N ILE A 1001 6.83 -4.04 64.62
CA ILE A 1001 5.51 -3.39 64.49
C ILE A 1001 5.35 -2.35 65.61
N ALA A 1002 5.11 -1.09 65.26
CA ALA A 1002 4.95 0.00 66.23
C ALA A 1002 3.62 0.78 66.08
N GLY A 1003 2.83 0.50 65.04
CA GLY A 1003 1.52 1.09 64.78
C GLY A 1003 0.42 0.06 64.50
N LEU A 1004 -0.83 0.53 64.47
CA LEU A 1004 -1.99 -0.31 64.14
C LEU A 1004 -2.00 -0.57 62.63
N ASN A 1005 -1.68 -1.79 62.22
CA ASN A 1005 -1.73 -2.21 60.83
C ASN A 1005 -3.10 -2.82 60.52
N LYS A 1006 -3.79 -2.31 59.51
CA LYS A 1006 -5.06 -2.86 59.01
C LYS A 1006 -4.81 -3.53 57.67
N ILE A 1007 -5.04 -4.83 57.58
CA ILE A 1007 -4.83 -5.62 56.39
C ILE A 1007 -6.17 -6.18 55.93
N THR A 1008 -6.50 -5.96 54.67
CA THR A 1008 -7.65 -6.58 54.00
C THR A 1008 -7.07 -7.56 52.99
N LEU A 1009 -7.32 -8.83 53.23
CA LEU A 1009 -7.04 -9.91 52.29
C LEU A 1009 -8.22 -10.02 51.32
N GLY A 1010 -7.91 -10.13 50.03
CA GLY A 1010 -8.93 -10.34 49.00
C GLY A 1010 -9.16 -11.82 48.72
N SER A 1011 -9.36 -12.17 47.45
CA SER A 1011 -9.60 -13.55 47.04
C SER A 1011 -8.30 -14.21 46.61
N GLY A 1012 -8.01 -15.40 47.11
CA GLY A 1012 -6.81 -16.17 46.75
C GLY A 1012 -6.33 -16.98 47.94
N VAL A 1013 -5.05 -17.35 47.93
CA VAL A 1013 -4.39 -17.93 49.09
C VAL A 1013 -3.28 -16.98 49.49
N ASP A 1014 -3.49 -16.23 50.55
CA ASP A 1014 -2.59 -15.16 50.98
C ASP A 1014 -1.64 -15.63 52.08
N THR A 1015 -0.49 -14.98 52.19
CA THR A 1015 0.51 -15.22 53.24
C THR A 1015 0.76 -13.92 54.01
N LEU A 1016 0.59 -13.98 55.32
CA LEU A 1016 1.02 -12.94 56.25
C LEU A 1016 2.30 -13.41 56.91
N ASP A 1017 3.42 -12.79 56.56
CA ASP A 1017 4.74 -13.18 57.03
C ASP A 1017 5.18 -12.28 58.19
N PHE A 1018 5.33 -12.88 59.37
CA PHE A 1018 5.68 -12.20 60.60
C PHE A 1018 7.09 -12.57 61.04
N ASP A 1019 8.04 -11.73 60.62
CA ASP A 1019 9.45 -11.85 60.99
C ASP A 1019 9.83 -11.04 62.24
N VAL A 1020 8.85 -10.41 62.89
CA VAL A 1020 9.07 -9.49 64.01
C VAL A 1020 7.90 -9.49 64.99
N VAL A 1021 8.15 -8.99 66.20
CA VAL A 1021 7.12 -8.77 67.24
C VAL A 1021 6.64 -7.32 67.28
N SER A 1022 5.49 -7.10 67.91
CA SER A 1022 5.00 -5.74 68.22
C SER A 1022 5.80 -5.11 69.36
N THR A 1023 6.34 -3.93 69.13
CA THR A 1023 7.13 -3.16 70.11
C THR A 1023 6.32 -2.12 70.87
N ALA A 1024 5.10 -1.84 70.42
CA ALA A 1024 4.22 -0.84 71.02
C ALA A 1024 3.03 -1.52 71.73
N ALA A 1025 2.87 -1.21 73.02
CA ALA A 1025 1.81 -1.79 73.85
C ALA A 1025 0.42 -1.54 73.28
N GLY A 1026 -0.38 -2.61 73.16
CA GLY A 1026 -1.76 -2.55 72.66
C GLY A 1026 -1.92 -2.40 71.15
N TYR A 1027 -0.85 -2.53 70.36
CA TYR A 1027 -0.90 -2.54 68.90
C TYR A 1027 -0.67 -3.94 68.36
N TYR A 1028 -1.52 -4.34 67.42
CA TYR A 1028 -1.43 -5.59 66.69
C TYR A 1028 -1.96 -5.43 65.26
N PRO A 1029 -1.51 -6.23 64.29
CA PRO A 1029 -2.13 -6.32 62.98
C PRO A 1029 -3.59 -6.76 63.11
N SER A 1030 -4.49 -6.08 62.41
CA SER A 1030 -5.92 -6.38 62.31
C SER A 1030 -6.22 -6.80 60.87
N VAL A 1031 -6.56 -8.08 60.69
CA VAL A 1031 -6.69 -8.75 59.40
C VAL A 1031 -8.16 -9.01 59.12
N THR A 1032 -8.67 -8.49 58.01
CA THR A 1032 -10.00 -8.77 57.49
C THR A 1032 -9.89 -9.66 56.26
N GLY A 1033 -10.82 -10.59 56.08
CA GLY A 1033 -10.92 -11.40 54.86
C GLY A 1033 -10.19 -12.73 54.86
N ILE A 1034 -9.51 -13.10 55.96
CA ILE A 1034 -8.81 -14.39 56.06
C ILE A 1034 -9.75 -15.57 55.79
N ALA A 1035 -9.33 -16.49 54.93
CA ALA A 1035 -10.10 -17.59 54.38
C ALA A 1035 -9.32 -18.92 54.40
N ALA A 1036 -10.00 -20.01 54.07
CA ALA A 1036 -9.37 -21.34 53.99
C ALA A 1036 -8.29 -21.37 52.92
N GLY A 1037 -7.11 -21.86 53.28
CA GLY A 1037 -5.90 -21.89 52.46
C GLY A 1037 -4.87 -20.84 52.83
N ASP A 1038 -5.29 -19.69 53.36
CA ASP A 1038 -4.40 -18.59 53.77
C ASP A 1038 -3.40 -19.04 54.84
N LYS A 1039 -2.30 -18.30 54.93
CA LYS A 1039 -1.16 -18.63 55.78
C LYS A 1039 -0.77 -17.49 56.70
N ILE A 1040 -0.39 -17.84 57.91
CA ILE A 1040 0.34 -16.98 58.83
C ILE A 1040 1.70 -17.63 59.03
N ASP A 1041 2.75 -16.98 58.54
CA ASP A 1041 4.12 -17.48 58.49
C ASP A 1041 4.95 -16.84 59.62
N PHE A 1042 5.80 -17.65 60.25
CA PHE A 1042 6.69 -17.28 61.34
C PHE A 1042 8.14 -17.77 61.13
N VAL A 1043 8.42 -18.40 59.98
CA VAL A 1043 9.59 -19.28 59.73
C VAL A 1043 10.95 -18.63 60.01
N SER A 1044 11.09 -17.33 59.81
CA SER A 1044 12.40 -16.69 59.88
C SER A 1044 12.75 -16.10 61.26
N ALA A 1045 11.74 -15.89 62.11
CA ALA A 1045 11.89 -15.18 63.38
C ALA A 1045 11.56 -15.99 64.63
N PHE A 1046 10.84 -17.10 64.47
CA PHE A 1046 10.30 -17.88 65.58
C PHE A 1046 10.54 -19.37 65.35
N ALA A 1047 10.86 -20.10 66.43
CA ALA A 1047 10.98 -21.55 66.49
C ALA A 1047 9.76 -22.15 67.19
N VAL A 1048 8.67 -22.32 66.43
CA VAL A 1048 7.40 -22.87 66.90
C VAL A 1048 7.30 -24.35 66.52
N ALA A 1049 6.84 -25.20 67.44
CA ALA A 1049 6.70 -26.64 67.17
C ALA A 1049 5.51 -26.94 66.23
N ASP A 1050 5.65 -27.99 65.41
CA ASP A 1050 4.59 -28.49 64.54
C ASP A 1050 3.39 -29.01 65.36
N GLU A 1051 2.18 -28.58 64.98
CA GLU A 1051 0.92 -29.07 65.52
C GLU A 1051 0.01 -29.56 64.38
N ALA A 1052 -0.42 -30.82 64.48
CA ALA A 1052 -1.32 -31.43 63.48
C ALA A 1052 -2.66 -30.69 63.37
N THR A 1053 -3.10 -30.02 64.45
CA THR A 1053 -4.24 -29.09 64.50
C THR A 1053 -4.00 -28.08 65.63
N LEU A 1054 -4.38 -26.81 65.48
CA LEU A 1054 -4.29 -25.79 66.56
C LEU A 1054 -5.22 -26.06 67.76
N GLY A 1055 -6.20 -26.96 67.62
CA GLY A 1055 -7.01 -27.42 68.75
C GLY A 1055 -8.01 -26.39 69.29
N ALA A 1056 -8.57 -26.65 70.46
CA ALA A 1056 -9.65 -25.82 71.00
C ALA A 1056 -9.17 -24.42 71.42
N LYS A 1057 -9.95 -23.39 71.10
CA LYS A 1057 -9.70 -22.03 71.58
C LYS A 1057 -9.68 -21.92 73.11
N ILE A 1058 -8.93 -20.95 73.61
CA ILE A 1058 -8.99 -20.56 75.03
C ILE A 1058 -10.36 -19.96 75.33
N THR A 1059 -10.95 -20.41 76.44
CA THR A 1059 -12.28 -19.95 76.90
C THR A 1059 -12.20 -19.54 78.36
N LEU A 1060 -12.64 -18.33 78.68
CA LEU A 1060 -12.73 -17.81 80.06
C LEU A 1060 -14.19 -17.49 80.43
N GLY A 1061 -14.44 -17.23 81.72
CA GLY A 1061 -15.78 -16.86 82.20
C GLY A 1061 -16.31 -15.53 81.64
N GLY A 1062 -17.63 -15.30 81.71
CA GLY A 1062 -18.35 -14.20 81.04
C GLY A 1062 -18.00 -12.75 81.44
N ASN A 1063 -17.01 -12.53 82.30
CA ASN A 1063 -16.51 -11.20 82.70
C ASN A 1063 -15.00 -11.02 82.43
N ALA A 1064 -14.36 -11.93 81.68
CA ALA A 1064 -12.94 -11.82 81.37
C ALA A 1064 -12.65 -10.63 80.43
N SER A 1065 -11.62 -9.85 80.75
CA SER A 1065 -11.11 -8.77 79.90
C SER A 1065 -10.24 -9.34 78.76
N PHE A 1066 -9.93 -8.52 77.75
CA PHE A 1066 -8.97 -8.88 76.70
C PHE A 1066 -7.60 -9.27 77.28
N ALA A 1067 -7.12 -8.51 78.27
CA ALA A 1067 -5.86 -8.82 78.98
C ALA A 1067 -5.91 -10.19 79.67
N ASN A 1068 -7.05 -10.57 80.29
CA ASN A 1068 -7.18 -11.90 80.89
C ASN A 1068 -7.05 -13.02 79.84
N TYR A 1069 -7.53 -12.80 78.61
CA TYR A 1069 -7.38 -13.76 77.52
C TYR A 1069 -5.94 -13.84 77.00
N LEU A 1070 -5.25 -12.69 76.87
CA LEU A 1070 -3.83 -12.64 76.50
C LEU A 1070 -2.96 -13.36 77.55
N ASP A 1071 -3.12 -13.06 78.83
CA ASP A 1071 -2.39 -13.72 79.93
C ASP A 1071 -2.67 -15.23 79.97
N ALA A 1072 -3.90 -15.65 79.67
CA ALA A 1072 -4.23 -17.07 79.59
C ALA A 1072 -3.58 -17.76 78.37
N ALA A 1073 -3.34 -17.02 77.28
CA ALA A 1073 -2.72 -17.52 76.06
C ALA A 1073 -1.19 -17.60 76.11
N THR A 1074 -0.57 -16.99 77.10
CA THR A 1074 0.90 -17.01 77.33
C THR A 1074 1.25 -17.50 78.75
N ALA A 1075 0.34 -18.20 79.42
CA ALA A 1075 0.52 -18.60 80.82
C ALA A 1075 1.64 -19.63 81.05
N THR A 1076 2.11 -20.29 79.99
CA THR A 1076 3.12 -21.36 80.00
C THR A 1076 4.56 -20.83 79.97
N GLY A 1077 4.80 -19.61 79.46
CA GLY A 1077 6.12 -18.98 79.39
C GLY A 1077 7.01 -19.56 78.29
N GLY A 1078 6.60 -19.34 77.04
CA GLY A 1078 7.13 -19.96 75.81
C GLY A 1078 8.65 -19.91 75.61
N ALA A 1079 9.36 -18.88 76.08
CA ALA A 1079 10.83 -18.80 75.94
C ALA A 1079 11.61 -19.89 76.72
N THR A 1080 10.95 -20.57 77.67
CA THR A 1080 11.56 -21.64 78.49
C THR A 1080 11.01 -23.04 78.21
N ALA A 1081 9.90 -23.17 77.48
CA ALA A 1081 9.22 -24.43 77.15
C ALA A 1081 9.17 -24.77 75.65
N GLY A 1082 9.52 -23.80 74.79
CA GLY A 1082 9.26 -23.80 73.34
C GLY A 1082 8.21 -22.72 73.03
N GLN A 1083 8.40 -21.94 71.96
CA GLN A 1083 7.42 -20.90 71.61
C GLN A 1083 6.09 -21.58 71.23
N GLU A 1084 4.98 -21.04 71.73
CA GLU A 1084 3.66 -21.65 71.61
C GLU A 1084 2.69 -20.71 70.89
N VAL A 1085 1.91 -21.26 69.96
CA VAL A 1085 0.81 -20.54 69.30
C VAL A 1085 -0.51 -20.93 69.95
N ASN A 1086 -1.25 -19.94 70.41
CA ASN A 1086 -2.56 -20.09 71.02
C ASN A 1086 -3.59 -19.19 70.34
N TRP A 1087 -4.88 -19.48 70.52
CA TRP A 1087 -5.95 -18.64 69.95
C TRP A 1087 -7.19 -18.54 70.84
N PHE A 1088 -7.89 -17.41 70.74
CA PHE A 1088 -9.13 -17.15 71.47
C PHE A 1088 -10.09 -16.26 70.66
N GLN A 1089 -11.31 -16.10 71.16
CA GLN A 1089 -12.30 -15.18 70.58
C GLN A 1089 -12.78 -14.19 71.62
N PHE A 1090 -12.75 -12.90 71.29
CA PHE A 1090 -13.16 -11.81 72.18
C PHE A 1090 -13.90 -10.74 71.37
N ASN A 1091 -15.01 -10.23 71.92
CA ASN A 1091 -15.79 -9.12 71.34
C ASN A 1091 -16.16 -9.26 69.84
N GLY A 1092 -16.39 -10.50 69.37
CA GLY A 1092 -16.79 -10.78 67.98
C GLY A 1092 -15.64 -11.05 67.00
N ASN A 1093 -14.38 -10.96 67.45
CA ASN A 1093 -13.18 -11.22 66.66
C ASN A 1093 -12.40 -12.43 67.20
N THR A 1094 -11.49 -12.95 66.37
CA THR A 1094 -10.60 -14.07 66.68
C THR A 1094 -9.18 -13.53 66.82
N TYR A 1095 -8.40 -14.05 67.77
CA TYR A 1095 -7.04 -13.59 68.02
C TYR A 1095 -6.10 -14.79 68.04
N VAL A 1096 -4.98 -14.68 67.33
CA VAL A 1096 -3.85 -15.61 67.37
C VAL A 1096 -2.74 -14.95 68.17
N THR A 1097 -2.17 -15.68 69.12
CA THR A 1097 -1.04 -15.22 69.94
C THR A 1097 0.13 -16.17 69.78
N LEU A 1098 1.33 -15.63 69.72
CA LEU A 1098 2.58 -16.39 69.80
C LEU A 1098 3.30 -15.96 71.09
N ASP A 1099 3.45 -16.91 72.02
CA ASP A 1099 4.18 -16.75 73.27
C ASP A 1099 5.68 -16.93 73.03
N ASN A 1100 6.42 -15.85 73.15
CA ASN A 1100 7.87 -15.81 72.96
C ASN A 1100 8.59 -15.19 74.18
N SER A 1101 7.89 -15.05 75.31
CA SER A 1101 8.46 -14.56 76.55
C SER A 1101 8.57 -15.68 77.60
N ALA A 1102 9.38 -15.45 78.64
CA ALA A 1102 9.47 -16.39 79.77
C ALA A 1102 8.44 -16.06 80.88
N GLU A 1103 7.63 -15.02 80.68
CA GLU A 1103 6.69 -14.50 81.67
C GLU A 1103 5.36 -15.26 81.56
N ALA A 1104 4.70 -15.53 82.68
CA ALA A 1104 3.39 -16.20 82.71
C ALA A 1104 2.21 -15.24 82.44
N THR A 1105 2.49 -14.10 81.80
CA THR A 1105 1.56 -13.01 81.47
C THR A 1105 2.03 -12.38 80.16
N PHE A 1106 1.12 -11.91 79.32
CA PHE A 1106 1.45 -11.41 78.00
C PHE A 1106 2.41 -10.22 78.08
N LYS A 1107 3.51 -10.31 77.34
CA LYS A 1107 4.60 -9.34 77.35
C LYS A 1107 4.68 -8.58 76.03
N ASP A 1108 4.23 -7.33 76.06
CA ASP A 1108 4.47 -6.38 74.97
C ASP A 1108 5.97 -6.30 74.62
N GLY A 1109 6.30 -6.26 73.33
CA GLY A 1109 7.68 -6.25 72.86
C GLY A 1109 8.35 -7.62 72.83
N SER A 1110 7.66 -8.69 73.20
CA SER A 1110 8.21 -10.05 73.21
C SER A 1110 7.22 -11.07 72.67
N ASP A 1111 5.96 -10.99 73.07
CA ASP A 1111 4.87 -11.82 72.56
C ASP A 1111 4.19 -11.13 71.37
N LEU A 1112 3.64 -11.91 70.45
CA LEU A 1112 2.90 -11.43 69.29
C LEU A 1112 1.42 -11.70 69.47
N VAL A 1113 0.57 -10.75 69.07
CA VAL A 1113 -0.86 -10.95 68.90
C VAL A 1113 -1.28 -10.43 67.53
N ILE A 1114 -2.15 -11.18 66.87
CA ILE A 1114 -2.74 -10.88 65.56
C ILE A 1114 -4.25 -10.97 65.73
N GLU A 1115 -4.97 -9.93 65.32
CA GLU A 1115 -6.43 -9.93 65.26
C GLU A 1115 -6.90 -10.39 63.89
N LEU A 1116 -7.79 -11.37 63.87
CA LEU A 1116 -8.57 -11.78 62.71
C LEU A 1116 -10.00 -11.27 62.92
N VAL A 1117 -10.42 -10.33 62.09
CA VAL A 1117 -11.72 -9.66 62.18
C VAL A 1117 -12.82 -10.68 61.85
N GLY A 1118 -13.75 -10.86 62.80
CA GLY A 1118 -14.81 -11.85 62.73
C GLY A 1118 -14.51 -13.16 63.49
N LEU A 1119 -15.50 -14.05 63.51
CA LEU A 1119 -15.42 -15.34 64.19
C LEU A 1119 -14.89 -16.41 63.23
N VAL A 1120 -13.57 -16.56 63.20
CA VAL A 1120 -12.84 -17.60 62.46
C VAL A 1120 -12.59 -18.77 63.42
N ASP A 1121 -12.92 -19.99 63.00
CA ASP A 1121 -12.63 -21.20 63.77
C ASP A 1121 -11.29 -21.77 63.30
N LEU A 1122 -10.29 -21.76 64.18
CA LEU A 1122 -8.95 -22.25 63.87
C LEU A 1122 -8.71 -23.67 64.38
N SER A 1123 -9.74 -24.35 64.93
CA SER A 1123 -9.54 -25.63 65.62
C SER A 1123 -9.01 -26.75 64.76
N THR A 1124 -9.25 -26.67 63.44
CA THR A 1124 -8.77 -27.63 62.43
C THR A 1124 -7.60 -27.12 61.59
N SER A 1125 -7.21 -25.86 61.75
CA SER A 1125 -6.03 -25.29 61.08
C SER A 1125 -4.76 -25.99 61.54
N THR A 1126 -3.79 -26.15 60.64
CA THR A 1126 -2.54 -26.89 60.92
C THR A 1126 -1.38 -25.92 61.13
N LEU A 1127 -0.43 -26.27 61.98
CA LEU A 1127 0.85 -25.57 62.12
C LEU A 1127 1.97 -26.53 61.72
N VAL A 1128 2.63 -26.27 60.58
CA VAL A 1128 3.69 -27.14 60.06
C VAL A 1128 4.83 -26.27 59.58
N ALA A 1129 6.05 -26.59 60.01
CA ALA A 1129 7.26 -25.82 59.76
C ALA A 1129 7.02 -24.33 60.02
N GLU A 1130 6.54 -23.99 61.22
CA GLU A 1130 6.29 -22.61 61.67
C GLU A 1130 5.21 -21.84 60.86
N VAL A 1131 4.47 -22.48 59.96
CA VAL A 1131 3.38 -21.84 59.19
C VAL A 1131 2.02 -22.37 59.62
N ILE A 1132 1.13 -21.47 60.04
CA ILE A 1132 -0.30 -21.78 60.21
C ILE A 1132 -0.94 -21.78 58.83
N THR A 1133 -1.59 -22.88 58.43
CA THR A 1133 -2.49 -22.93 57.26
C THR A 1133 -3.94 -23.00 57.73
N ILE A 1134 -4.76 -22.04 57.31
CA ILE A 1134 -6.17 -21.92 57.68
C ILE A 1134 -6.99 -22.99 56.93
N VAL A 1135 -7.89 -23.70 57.64
CA VAL A 1135 -8.68 -24.84 57.10
C VAL A 1135 -10.17 -24.60 57.18
#